data_AF-A0A976FNN8-F1
#
_entry.id   AF-A0A976FNN8-F1
#
_cell.length_a   1.000
_cell.length_b   1.000
_cell.length_c   1.000
_cell.angle_alpha   90.00
_cell.angle_beta   90.00
_cell.angle_gamma   90.00
#
_symmetry.space_group_name_H-M   'P 1'
#
loop_
_entity.id
_entity.type
_entity.pdbx_description
1 polymer ?
#
loop_
_entity_poly.entity_id
_entity_poly.type
_entity_poly.pdbx_seq_one_letter_code
_entity_poly.pdbx_strand_id
1 'polypeptide(L)'
;MTVIVESCFPQSTRKRRTVADLLASRRSLNQKLILQFAPFSTRISWIVIAFVAMLSYLAAVSSAAALFSGVVVGDPFEARARAMVDTFTPAQLLGQMCQLTLGTVMNSTTRELNETLVRQYAKQYVGSYFNTYWDQGINGRYGYNASEFRALINRIQEITLEETNGHPIIFGIDSVHGAIYVEGAVMMPQQINYGASFNPDLVYKIGQITARDTEAAGISLIFGPILDISHSKLWARTYETFGEDPRLASVLGAAIVRGIQSYNQSSACLKHFIGYAKTSSGHDRDDVTMGDFELLNRFVPSFKAAIDAGALSVMESYSSINGEPVISSTKILTDLLRNDLGFKGMVVSDYNEVYNLFDYHRVVPSREKASEASLLHTSLDMNMVPLDTDFIQHGLKMLETYPEKEARLRESVVRIVTLKLKTGLYENPLPGADYVSLVGNEKDREIALEMARESIVLLMNNDSALPLKKKASVFLTGPSADNIGYQCGGWSLAWQGYSGNEMFPNGISVRQGFEKAGGNDSFTYFNGMFINGSVSDKDLETAVKHASAHEFTVVVIGETHYTEKPGDIDDLALPAGQVRYVEALAATGTKVITVYFGGRPRLLGSIVENSVAVINGMLPCELGGQALVEILYGDVNPSGKLPITYPKDPANIAIPYNHLITTRCASDSCVMQWDFGAGLSYTQWNYSAVTLDRTIVSGADDTVTATVTVTNVGDRTGKETVMLFLIQPIRKISVPNVKMLKKFEKIELNAGESMDVTFTLSEEDWGVYKPQIGKGLHRIVEDTNYVVAIKPDTECNVYGGPLINPLCAQFRINLSGTPAVSGPQSAKSPAPIDITGLNGPAPLVFTNGPVPSHGEDSSSITEERIDTSSVTTEAPEPRNESAISDDVDLDHLPIPNGEVETLEYDTDYLK
;
A
#
# COMPACT_ATOMS: atom_id res chain seq x y z
N MET A 1 44.83 -13.43 -19.95
CA MET A 1 45.83 -13.92 -20.93
C MET A 1 45.18 -13.82 -22.32
N THR A 2 45.73 -13.02 -23.24
CA THR A 2 45.48 -13.02 -24.72
C THR A 2 44.00 -13.10 -25.20
N VAL A 3 43.30 -12.00 -25.56
CA VAL A 3 43.37 -11.24 -26.85
C VAL A 3 43.25 -12.17 -28.08
N ILE A 4 42.23 -12.09 -28.95
CA ILE A 4 42.05 -11.26 -30.19
C ILE A 4 40.56 -11.48 -30.60
N VAL A 5 39.65 -10.53 -30.89
CA VAL A 5 39.62 -9.26 -31.66
C VAL A 5 39.09 -9.43 -33.11
N GLU A 6 37.92 -8.82 -33.33
CA GLU A 6 37.35 -8.22 -34.58
C GLU A 6 37.15 -9.01 -35.89
N SER A 7 35.98 -8.79 -36.51
CA SER A 7 35.92 -7.99 -37.76
C SER A 7 34.50 -7.51 -38.11
N CYS A 8 34.26 -6.21 -38.02
CA CYS A 8 33.19 -5.52 -38.74
C CYS A 8 33.68 -5.09 -40.14
N PHE A 9 32.85 -5.20 -41.18
CA PHE A 9 32.29 -4.04 -41.92
C PHE A 9 31.52 -4.49 -43.18
N PRO A 10 30.34 -3.89 -43.48
CA PRO A 10 29.61 -4.16 -44.72
C PRO A 10 29.94 -3.15 -45.82
N GLN A 11 30.02 -3.61 -47.07
CA GLN A 11 29.86 -2.73 -48.23
C GLN A 11 29.13 -3.44 -49.39
N SER A 12 27.98 -2.85 -49.75
CA SER A 12 27.66 -2.37 -51.12
C SER A 12 27.59 -3.41 -52.28
N THR A 13 26.72 -3.27 -53.29
CA THR A 13 25.66 -2.30 -53.58
C THR A 13 24.75 -2.88 -54.68
N ARG A 14 23.46 -2.48 -54.70
CA ARG A 14 22.61 -2.34 -55.92
C ARG A 14 22.27 -3.67 -56.66
N LYS A 15 21.12 -3.85 -57.34
CA LYS A 15 20.05 -2.92 -57.75
C LYS A 15 18.77 -3.70 -58.11
N ARG A 16 17.62 -3.16 -57.72
CA ARG A 16 16.34 -3.05 -58.49
C ARG A 16 15.58 -4.32 -58.96
N ARG A 17 14.27 -4.28 -58.62
CA ARG A 17 13.08 -4.62 -59.46
C ARG A 17 12.87 -6.13 -59.75
N THR A 18 11.66 -6.69 -59.81
CA THR A 18 10.26 -6.21 -59.60
C THR A 18 9.43 -7.47 -59.26
N VAL A 19 8.49 -7.43 -58.30
CA VAL A 19 7.03 -7.33 -58.51
C VAL A 19 6.40 -8.42 -59.41
N ALA A 20 5.34 -9.05 -58.87
CA ALA A 20 4.24 -9.77 -59.52
C ALA A 20 4.41 -11.25 -59.95
N ASP A 21 3.82 -12.12 -59.11
CA ASP A 21 2.60 -12.91 -59.43
C ASP A 21 2.60 -14.32 -60.06
N LEU A 22 1.51 -15.03 -59.69
CA LEU A 22 0.81 -16.14 -60.36
C LEU A 22 1.30 -17.60 -60.18
N LEU A 23 0.78 -18.20 -59.10
CA LEU A 23 -0.13 -19.36 -59.11
C LEU A 23 0.10 -20.56 -60.09
N ALA A 24 0.34 -21.71 -59.46
CA ALA A 24 -0.45 -22.96 -59.56
C ALA A 24 -0.26 -23.99 -60.72
N SER A 25 0.08 -25.23 -60.31
CA SER A 25 -0.81 -26.43 -60.33
C SER A 25 -0.27 -27.74 -60.94
N ARG A 26 -0.70 -28.86 -60.32
CA ARG A 26 -0.92 -30.24 -60.86
C ARG A 26 0.31 -31.08 -61.32
N ARG A 27 0.61 -32.24 -60.70
CA ARG A 27 -0.08 -33.58 -60.59
C ARG A 27 0.20 -34.54 -61.77
N SER A 28 0.81 -35.71 -61.51
CA SER A 28 0.85 -36.97 -62.32
C SER A 28 1.97 -37.92 -61.79
N LEU A 29 1.91 -39.26 -61.68
CA LEU A 29 0.86 -40.29 -61.84
C LEU A 29 1.16 -41.62 -61.05
N ASN A 30 0.11 -42.44 -60.90
CA ASN A 30 -0.07 -43.79 -60.29
C ASN A 30 0.87 -44.97 -60.67
N GLN A 31 0.83 -46.07 -59.87
CA GLN A 31 0.31 -47.41 -60.32
C GLN A 31 0.06 -48.50 -59.20
N LYS A 32 -1.18 -49.07 -59.21
CA LYS A 32 -1.69 -50.45 -58.90
C LYS A 32 -1.23 -51.26 -57.63
N LEU A 33 -2.09 -51.79 -56.73
CA LEU A 33 -3.06 -52.94 -56.76
C LEU A 33 -2.38 -54.35 -56.73
N ILE A 34 -2.77 -55.44 -55.98
CA ILE A 34 -4.02 -55.97 -55.33
C ILE A 34 -3.74 -56.64 -53.93
N LEU A 35 -4.77 -57.16 -53.21
CA LEU A 35 -4.80 -57.81 -51.87
C LEU A 35 -4.44 -59.31 -51.76
N GLN A 36 -4.07 -59.80 -50.55
CA GLN A 36 -4.67 -60.99 -49.88
C GLN A 36 -4.48 -61.02 -48.33
N PHE A 37 -5.11 -61.99 -47.63
CA PHE A 37 -5.56 -61.91 -46.21
C PHE A 37 -4.64 -62.54 -45.14
N ALA A 38 -4.73 -62.04 -43.89
CA ALA A 38 -4.38 -62.72 -42.63
C ALA A 38 -5.24 -62.17 -41.44
N PRO A 39 -5.52 -62.95 -40.36
CA PRO A 39 -6.69 -62.73 -39.49
C PRO A 39 -6.53 -61.71 -38.34
N PHE A 40 -7.68 -61.25 -37.84
CA PHE A 40 -7.86 -60.13 -36.90
C PHE A 40 -7.38 -60.37 -35.44
N SER A 41 -7.03 -61.60 -35.07
CA SER A 41 -6.72 -61.97 -33.67
C SER A 41 -5.32 -61.56 -33.18
N THR A 42 -4.37 -61.28 -34.07
CA THR A 42 -2.99 -60.94 -33.69
C THR A 42 -2.75 -59.45 -33.44
N ARG A 43 -3.67 -58.56 -33.84
CA ARG A 43 -3.51 -57.10 -33.63
C ARG A 43 -3.80 -56.65 -32.19
N ILE A 44 -4.64 -57.38 -31.46
CA ILE A 44 -4.99 -57.03 -30.07
C ILE A 44 -3.82 -57.35 -29.13
N SER A 45 -3.12 -58.47 -29.31
CA SER A 45 -1.98 -58.86 -28.45
C SER A 45 -0.84 -57.85 -28.48
N TRP A 46 -0.48 -57.29 -29.65
CA TRP A 46 0.59 -56.29 -29.73
C TRP A 46 0.20 -54.94 -29.11
N ILE A 47 -1.07 -54.53 -29.23
CA ILE A 47 -1.56 -53.31 -28.58
C ILE A 47 -1.59 -53.47 -27.05
N VAL A 48 -2.04 -54.63 -26.55
CA VAL A 48 -2.04 -54.92 -25.10
C VAL A 48 -0.61 -55.03 -24.55
N ILE A 49 0.31 -55.69 -25.26
CA ILE A 49 1.72 -55.78 -24.84
C ILE A 49 2.38 -54.38 -24.84
N ALA A 50 2.10 -53.54 -25.85
CA ALA A 50 2.58 -52.16 -25.87
C ALA A 50 1.99 -51.32 -24.72
N PHE A 51 0.69 -51.46 -24.42
CA PHE A 51 0.06 -50.76 -23.30
C PHE A 51 0.59 -51.21 -21.94
N VAL A 52 0.79 -52.51 -21.74
CA VAL A 52 1.36 -53.06 -20.50
C VAL A 52 2.83 -52.66 -20.35
N ALA A 53 3.62 -52.67 -21.42
CA ALA A 53 5.00 -52.16 -21.39
C ALA A 53 5.06 -50.65 -21.09
N MET A 54 4.14 -49.86 -21.67
CA MET A 54 4.06 -48.42 -21.42
C MET A 54 3.59 -48.10 -19.99
N LEU A 55 2.62 -48.85 -19.45
CA LEU A 55 2.21 -48.78 -18.03
C LEU A 55 3.32 -49.24 -17.08
N SER A 56 4.10 -50.27 -17.44
CA SER A 56 5.25 -50.71 -16.66
C SER A 56 6.36 -49.67 -16.64
N TYR A 57 6.59 -48.98 -17.77
CA TYR A 57 7.58 -47.90 -17.87
C TYR A 57 7.11 -46.64 -17.10
N LEU A 58 5.83 -46.28 -17.20
CA LEU A 58 5.23 -45.21 -16.39
C LEU A 58 5.27 -45.53 -14.89
N ALA A 59 5.01 -46.78 -14.49
CA ALA A 59 5.13 -47.22 -13.11
C ALA A 59 6.59 -47.23 -12.62
N ALA A 60 7.56 -47.58 -13.48
CA ALA A 60 8.99 -47.51 -13.15
C ALA A 60 9.48 -46.06 -13.03
N VAL A 61 9.02 -45.16 -13.90
CA VAL A 61 9.33 -43.72 -13.84
C VAL A 61 8.66 -43.05 -12.64
N SER A 62 7.43 -43.41 -12.27
CA SER A 62 6.80 -42.91 -11.04
C SER A 62 7.42 -43.52 -9.78
N SER A 63 7.88 -44.77 -9.82
CA SER A 63 8.65 -45.37 -8.71
C SER A 63 10.03 -44.73 -8.55
N ALA A 64 10.69 -44.35 -9.64
CA ALA A 64 11.94 -43.59 -9.60
C ALA A 64 11.73 -42.16 -9.10
N ALA A 65 10.64 -41.49 -9.51
CA ALA A 65 10.27 -40.18 -8.97
C ALA A 65 9.93 -40.25 -7.47
N ALA A 66 9.24 -41.31 -7.02
CA ALA A 66 8.94 -41.58 -5.62
C ALA A 66 10.15 -42.05 -4.78
N LEU A 67 11.30 -42.30 -5.41
CA LEU A 67 12.58 -42.57 -4.73
C LEU A 67 13.52 -41.36 -4.71
N PHE A 68 13.13 -40.23 -5.32
CA PHE A 68 13.80 -38.93 -5.19
C PHE A 68 13.03 -37.93 -4.30
N SER A 69 11.91 -38.34 -3.70
CA SER A 69 11.28 -37.56 -2.62
C SER A 69 12.07 -37.73 -1.31
N GLY A 70 12.78 -36.67 -0.89
CA GLY A 70 13.16 -36.52 0.51
C GLY A 70 14.65 -36.57 0.87
N VAL A 71 15.57 -36.24 -0.04
CA VAL A 71 16.81 -35.57 0.42
C VAL A 71 16.55 -34.07 0.30
N VAL A 72 16.19 -33.44 1.42
CA VAL A 72 16.26 -31.98 1.54
C VAL A 72 17.74 -31.63 1.53
N VAL A 73 18.26 -31.30 0.34
CA VAL A 73 19.53 -30.58 0.24
C VAL A 73 19.26 -29.21 0.86
N GLY A 74 19.77 -28.99 2.08
CA GLY A 74 19.59 -27.73 2.80
C GLY A 74 20.08 -26.54 1.98
N ASP A 75 19.57 -25.35 2.29
CA ASP A 75 19.98 -24.11 1.62
C ASP A 75 21.51 -23.98 1.65
N PRO A 76 22.20 -23.98 0.49
CA PRO A 76 23.66 -23.98 0.46
C PRO A 76 24.24 -22.68 1.03
N PHE A 77 23.48 -21.58 1.01
CA PHE A 77 23.87 -20.34 1.66
C PHE A 77 23.75 -20.45 3.18
N GLU A 78 22.72 -21.11 3.70
CA GLU A 78 22.59 -21.35 5.16
C GLU A 78 23.70 -22.28 5.67
N ALA A 79 24.01 -23.35 4.93
CA ALA A 79 25.11 -24.26 5.28
C ALA A 79 26.47 -23.54 5.32
N ARG A 80 26.73 -22.65 4.35
CA ARG A 80 27.93 -21.80 4.32
C ARG A 80 27.91 -20.75 5.44
N ALA A 81 26.75 -20.15 5.72
CA ALA A 81 26.59 -19.20 6.82
C ALA A 81 26.89 -19.84 8.17
N ARG A 82 26.35 -21.04 8.45
CA ARG A 82 26.66 -21.81 9.66
C ARG A 82 28.15 -22.07 9.80
N ALA A 83 28.81 -22.58 8.76
CA ALA A 83 30.25 -22.84 8.79
C ALA A 83 31.12 -21.58 9.06
N MET A 84 30.69 -20.39 8.61
CA MET A 84 31.34 -19.12 8.98
C MET A 84 31.05 -18.74 10.43
N VAL A 85 29.77 -18.71 10.79
CA VAL A 85 29.27 -18.21 12.07
C VAL A 85 29.69 -19.11 13.23
N ASP A 86 29.89 -20.41 13.04
CA ASP A 86 30.42 -21.34 14.05
C ASP A 86 31.79 -20.92 14.60
N THR A 87 32.56 -20.12 13.86
CA THR A 87 33.85 -19.57 14.32
C THR A 87 33.74 -18.25 15.10
N PHE A 88 32.54 -17.64 15.16
CA PHE A 88 32.36 -16.32 15.76
C PHE A 88 32.32 -16.39 17.29
N THR A 89 33.01 -15.44 17.91
CA THR A 89 32.91 -15.07 19.33
C THR A 89 31.60 -14.34 19.63
N PRO A 90 31.14 -14.29 20.90
CA PRO A 90 29.96 -13.52 21.30
C PRO A 90 29.96 -12.05 20.85
N ALA A 91 31.12 -11.39 20.88
CA ALA A 91 31.25 -9.99 20.42
C ALA A 91 31.06 -9.86 18.90
N GLN A 92 31.57 -10.81 18.10
CA GLN A 92 31.32 -10.85 16.66
C GLN A 92 29.85 -11.16 16.35
N LEU A 93 29.20 -12.03 17.14
CA LEU A 93 27.77 -12.29 16.99
C LEU A 93 26.98 -10.98 17.19
N LEU A 94 27.14 -10.33 18.33
CA LEU A 94 26.40 -9.11 18.69
C LEU A 94 26.74 -7.91 17.79
N GLY A 95 27.99 -7.79 17.33
CA GLY A 95 28.37 -6.80 16.31
C GLY A 95 27.63 -7.01 14.99
N GLN A 96 27.51 -8.27 14.51
CA GLN A 96 26.73 -8.55 13.30
C GLN A 96 25.23 -8.28 13.45
N MET A 97 24.72 -8.35 14.68
CA MET A 97 23.34 -7.96 15.04
C MET A 97 23.16 -6.44 15.22
N CYS A 98 24.22 -5.63 15.13
CA CYS A 98 24.15 -4.17 15.29
C CYS A 98 24.11 -3.46 13.93
N GLN A 99 23.17 -2.51 13.79
CA GLN A 99 22.98 -1.67 12.60
C GLN A 99 22.94 -0.18 13.00
N LEU A 100 23.85 0.63 12.46
CA LEU A 100 24.01 2.06 12.76
C LEU A 100 23.52 2.95 11.62
N THR A 101 23.02 4.17 11.88
CA THR A 101 22.75 5.12 10.79
C THR A 101 24.05 5.63 10.18
N LEU A 102 24.07 5.89 8.88
CA LEU A 102 25.21 6.44 8.15
C LEU A 102 25.77 7.70 8.84
N GLY A 103 24.91 8.52 9.43
CA GLY A 103 25.30 9.72 10.19
C GLY A 103 26.31 9.47 11.31
N THR A 104 26.37 8.28 11.90
CA THR A 104 27.39 7.93 12.93
C THR A 104 28.82 7.92 12.40
N VAL A 105 29.01 7.80 11.09
CA VAL A 105 30.33 7.78 10.43
C VAL A 105 30.56 8.97 9.50
N MET A 106 29.70 10.00 9.53
CA MET A 106 29.90 11.23 8.75
C MET A 106 30.41 12.37 9.64
N ASN A 107 31.28 13.22 9.10
CA ASN A 107 31.64 14.48 9.77
C ASN A 107 30.46 15.47 9.66
N SER A 108 29.94 15.97 10.78
CA SER A 108 28.77 16.87 10.77
C SER A 108 29.01 18.21 10.05
N THR A 109 30.26 18.66 9.96
CA THR A 109 30.66 19.92 9.34
C THR A 109 31.10 19.74 7.89
N THR A 110 32.04 18.83 7.62
CA THR A 110 32.60 18.63 6.27
C THR A 110 31.77 17.67 5.41
N ARG A 111 30.97 16.80 6.05
CA ARG A 111 30.13 15.77 5.41
C ARG A 111 30.90 14.73 4.62
N GLU A 112 32.18 14.63 4.92
CA GLU A 112 33.05 13.57 4.45
C GLU A 112 32.94 12.36 5.40
N LEU A 113 33.29 11.19 4.88
CA LEU A 113 33.33 9.96 5.67
C LEU A 113 34.42 10.05 6.75
N ASN A 114 34.04 9.88 8.01
CA ASN A 114 34.97 9.76 9.12
C ASN A 114 35.52 8.32 9.19
N GLU A 115 36.55 8.04 8.40
CA GLU A 115 37.20 6.73 8.35
C GLU A 115 37.68 6.21 9.72
N THR A 116 37.96 7.10 10.68
CA THR A 116 38.34 6.72 12.04
C THR A 116 37.18 6.06 12.77
N LEU A 117 35.97 6.63 12.65
CA LEU A 117 34.75 6.05 13.23
C LEU A 117 34.35 4.77 12.49
N VAL A 118 34.43 4.72 11.16
CA VAL A 118 34.23 3.46 10.39
C VAL A 118 35.13 2.36 10.92
N ARG A 119 36.44 2.64 11.09
CA ARG A 119 37.41 1.66 11.58
C ARG A 119 37.19 1.28 13.05
N GLN A 120 36.70 2.20 13.88
CA GLN A 120 36.30 1.93 15.27
C GLN A 120 35.10 0.98 15.33
N TYR A 121 34.06 1.20 14.52
CA TYR A 121 32.88 0.35 14.48
C TYR A 121 33.14 -1.01 13.80
N ALA A 122 33.99 -1.06 12.77
CA ALA A 122 34.45 -2.30 12.16
C ALA A 122 35.19 -3.22 13.17
N LYS A 123 35.99 -2.64 14.08
CA LYS A 123 36.64 -3.36 15.19
C LYS A 123 35.67 -3.85 16.26
N GLN A 124 34.45 -3.31 16.30
CA GLN A 124 33.33 -3.81 17.09
C GLN A 124 32.43 -4.77 16.28
N TYR A 125 32.85 -5.13 15.06
CA TYR A 125 32.17 -6.06 14.14
C TYR A 125 30.77 -5.62 13.69
N VAL A 126 30.46 -4.32 13.72
CA VAL A 126 29.16 -3.75 13.29
C VAL A 126 28.77 -4.31 11.91
N GLY A 127 27.61 -4.97 11.86
CA GLY A 127 27.20 -5.79 10.74
C GLY A 127 26.52 -5.03 9.60
N SER A 128 26.01 -3.83 9.88
CA SER A 128 25.20 -3.08 8.94
C SER A 128 25.26 -1.57 9.18
N TYR A 129 25.09 -0.82 8.10
CA TYR A 129 24.77 0.60 8.13
C TYR A 129 23.45 0.83 7.38
N PHE A 130 22.77 1.95 7.65
CA PHE A 130 21.58 2.31 6.91
C PHE A 130 21.39 3.82 6.72
N ASN A 131 20.38 4.18 5.92
CA ASN A 131 19.91 5.54 5.66
C ASN A 131 20.89 6.42 4.87
N THR A 132 20.43 7.61 4.50
CA THR A 132 21.21 8.71 3.95
C THR A 132 21.71 9.65 5.06
N TYR A 133 22.67 10.51 4.73
CA TYR A 133 23.05 11.65 5.59
C TYR A 133 22.15 12.88 5.36
N TRP A 134 21.36 12.88 4.28
CA TRP A 134 20.57 14.03 3.84
C TRP A 134 19.13 13.96 4.36
N ASP A 135 18.79 14.86 5.28
CA ASP A 135 17.43 15.06 5.79
C ASP A 135 16.72 16.28 5.16
N GLN A 136 17.49 17.19 4.57
CA GLN A 136 17.04 18.44 3.96
C GLN A 136 17.99 18.89 2.84
N GLY A 137 17.59 19.93 2.12
CA GLY A 137 18.37 20.50 1.02
C GLY A 137 19.51 21.38 1.49
N ILE A 138 20.73 21.11 1.01
CA ILE A 138 21.88 21.98 1.27
C ILE A 138 22.61 22.30 -0.03
N ASN A 139 22.91 23.59 -0.24
CA ASN A 139 23.61 24.11 -1.42
C ASN A 139 22.98 23.68 -2.76
N GLY A 140 21.65 23.53 -2.79
CA GLY A 140 20.90 23.09 -3.99
C GLY A 140 20.94 21.59 -4.26
N ARG A 141 21.41 20.76 -3.33
CA ARG A 141 21.39 19.28 -3.41
C ARG A 141 20.59 18.69 -2.25
N TYR A 142 19.96 17.55 -2.50
CA TYR A 142 19.11 16.84 -1.52
C TYR A 142 19.56 15.39 -1.25
N GLY A 143 20.59 14.90 -1.95
CA GLY A 143 21.04 13.52 -1.81
C GLY A 143 22.37 13.29 -2.50
N TYR A 144 22.82 12.04 -2.42
CA TYR A 144 23.92 11.54 -3.24
C TYR A 144 23.33 10.90 -4.51
N ASN A 145 23.97 11.09 -5.65
CA ASN A 145 23.65 10.27 -6.83
C ASN A 145 24.22 8.85 -6.66
N ALA A 146 23.84 7.93 -7.55
CA ALA A 146 24.28 6.54 -7.47
C ALA A 146 25.81 6.39 -7.38
N SER A 147 26.60 7.16 -8.14
CA SER A 147 28.07 7.05 -8.11
C SER A 147 28.69 7.52 -6.80
N GLU A 148 28.10 8.52 -6.16
CA GLU A 148 28.57 9.04 -4.86
C GLU A 148 28.21 8.09 -3.71
N PHE A 149 26.98 7.56 -3.68
CA PHE A 149 26.60 6.50 -2.73
C PHE A 149 27.54 5.28 -2.85
N ARG A 150 27.81 4.85 -4.09
CA ARG A 150 28.76 3.76 -4.36
C ARG A 150 30.14 4.04 -3.78
N ALA A 151 30.70 5.23 -4.03
CA ALA A 151 32.03 5.58 -3.55
C ALA A 151 32.09 5.58 -2.01
N LEU A 152 31.05 6.12 -1.36
CA LEU A 152 30.91 6.15 0.09
C LEU A 152 30.82 4.75 0.70
N ILE A 153 29.91 3.92 0.18
CA ILE A 153 29.69 2.53 0.64
C ILE A 153 30.91 1.66 0.34
N ASN A 154 31.56 1.83 -0.82
CA ASN A 154 32.80 1.13 -1.14
C ASN A 154 33.89 1.39 -0.11
N ARG A 155 34.07 2.66 0.30
CA ARG A 155 35.08 3.01 1.29
C ARG A 155 34.76 2.43 2.68
N ILE A 156 33.49 2.38 3.05
CA ILE A 156 33.03 1.68 4.27
C ILE A 156 33.35 0.18 4.16
N GLN A 157 33.00 -0.48 3.05
CA GLN A 157 33.28 -1.90 2.83
C GLN A 157 34.78 -2.21 2.88
N GLU A 158 35.64 -1.43 2.21
CA GLU A 158 37.09 -1.60 2.23
C GLU A 158 37.63 -1.61 3.68
N ILE A 159 37.30 -0.58 4.46
CA ILE A 159 37.75 -0.45 5.86
C ILE A 159 37.18 -1.59 6.72
N THR A 160 35.92 -1.99 6.51
CA THR A 160 35.35 -3.10 7.27
C THR A 160 36.03 -4.42 6.93
N LEU A 161 36.20 -4.75 5.64
CA LEU A 161 36.80 -6.02 5.20
C LEU A 161 38.26 -6.17 5.68
N GLU A 162 39.01 -5.07 5.78
CA GLU A 162 40.35 -5.03 6.40
C GLU A 162 40.34 -5.46 7.87
N GLU A 163 39.35 -5.01 8.66
CA GLU A 163 39.30 -5.20 10.12
C GLU A 163 38.52 -6.47 10.53
N THR A 164 37.60 -6.96 9.69
CA THR A 164 36.72 -8.11 10.01
C THR A 164 37.16 -9.43 9.39
N ASN A 165 38.37 -9.53 8.83
CA ASN A 165 38.83 -10.69 8.04
C ASN A 165 37.91 -11.04 6.85
N GLY A 166 37.37 -10.02 6.17
CA GLY A 166 36.56 -10.22 4.97
C GLY A 166 35.06 -10.47 5.19
N HIS A 167 34.49 -10.10 6.33
CA HIS A 167 33.03 -10.08 6.53
C HIS A 167 32.45 -8.71 6.14
N PRO A 168 31.68 -8.59 5.05
CA PRO A 168 31.15 -7.31 4.56
C PRO A 168 30.03 -6.78 5.46
N ILE A 169 29.77 -5.47 5.42
CA ILE A 169 28.50 -4.92 5.92
C ILE A 169 27.38 -5.20 4.92
N ILE A 170 26.14 -5.18 5.40
CA ILE A 170 24.96 -4.99 4.54
C ILE A 170 24.47 -3.55 4.72
N PHE A 171 24.23 -2.84 3.61
CA PHE A 171 23.68 -1.48 3.67
C PHE A 171 22.16 -1.52 3.46
N GLY A 172 21.41 -0.85 4.33
CA GLY A 172 19.95 -0.72 4.26
C GLY A 172 19.48 0.69 3.87
N ILE A 173 18.41 0.80 3.10
CA ILE A 173 17.83 2.11 2.77
C ILE A 173 16.32 2.01 2.52
N ASP A 174 15.58 3.06 2.86
CA ASP A 174 14.21 3.22 2.40
C ASP A 174 14.20 3.50 0.89
N SER A 175 13.44 2.68 0.17
CA SER A 175 13.19 2.81 -1.27
C SER A 175 11.74 2.40 -1.49
N VAL A 176 10.84 3.17 -0.87
CA VAL A 176 9.43 2.80 -0.66
C VAL A 176 8.56 2.98 -1.91
N HIS A 177 8.87 3.96 -2.77
CA HIS A 177 8.20 4.19 -4.05
C HIS A 177 9.20 4.51 -5.18
N GLY A 178 10.23 3.68 -5.30
CA GLY A 178 11.42 3.92 -6.13
C GLY A 178 12.66 4.12 -5.25
N ALA A 179 13.82 4.37 -5.85
CA ALA A 179 15.07 4.60 -5.14
C ALA A 179 15.16 6.04 -4.60
N ILE A 180 14.25 6.38 -3.67
CA ILE A 180 13.88 7.76 -3.29
C ILE A 180 15.02 8.69 -2.84
N TYR A 181 16.10 8.12 -2.31
CA TYR A 181 17.26 8.88 -1.83
C TYR A 181 18.39 8.99 -2.86
N VAL A 182 18.31 8.23 -3.96
CA VAL A 182 19.30 8.24 -5.04
C VAL A 182 18.98 9.41 -5.97
N GLU A 183 19.79 10.47 -5.91
CA GLU A 183 19.60 11.68 -6.70
C GLU A 183 19.56 11.34 -8.21
N GLY A 184 18.47 11.73 -8.88
CA GLY A 184 18.22 11.48 -10.30
C GLY A 184 17.39 10.23 -10.62
N ALA A 185 17.12 9.35 -9.65
CA ALA A 185 16.19 8.23 -9.84
C ALA A 185 14.76 8.73 -10.12
N VAL A 186 13.94 7.92 -10.81
CA VAL A 186 12.53 8.25 -11.04
C VAL A 186 11.72 7.91 -9.79
N MET A 187 10.98 8.89 -9.29
CA MET A 187 9.99 8.65 -8.24
C MET A 187 8.73 8.05 -8.83
N MET A 188 8.31 6.91 -8.30
CA MET A 188 7.04 6.30 -8.64
C MET A 188 5.90 6.96 -7.84
N PRO A 189 4.63 6.79 -8.23
CA PRO A 189 3.49 7.05 -7.36
C PRO A 189 3.62 6.32 -6.00
N GLN A 190 2.95 6.79 -4.96
CA GLN A 190 2.96 6.13 -3.64
C GLN A 190 2.28 4.74 -3.68
N GLN A 191 2.53 3.90 -2.67
CA GLN A 191 1.94 2.56 -2.60
C GLN A 191 0.40 2.55 -2.60
N ILE A 192 -0.26 3.61 -2.11
CA ILE A 192 -1.72 3.74 -2.21
C ILE A 192 -2.19 3.87 -3.67
N ASN A 193 -1.42 4.55 -4.52
CA ASN A 193 -1.67 4.60 -5.97
C ASN A 193 -1.46 3.21 -6.61
N TYR A 194 -0.51 2.40 -6.13
CA TYR A 194 -0.37 1.01 -6.58
C TYR A 194 -1.64 0.21 -6.25
N GLY A 195 -2.17 0.37 -5.04
CA GLY A 195 -3.47 -0.15 -4.63
C GLY A 195 -4.56 0.26 -5.61
N ALA A 196 -4.67 1.56 -5.89
CA ALA A 196 -5.70 2.12 -6.75
C ALA A 196 -5.64 1.65 -8.22
N SER A 197 -4.45 1.24 -8.67
CA SER A 197 -4.27 0.67 -10.01
C SER A 197 -4.91 -0.70 -10.17
N PHE A 198 -4.97 -1.50 -9.10
CA PHE A 198 -5.29 -2.94 -9.14
C PHE A 198 -4.46 -3.74 -10.18
N ASN A 199 -3.23 -3.28 -10.50
CA ASN A 199 -2.39 -3.83 -11.57
C ASN A 199 -1.10 -4.47 -11.00
N PRO A 200 -1.09 -5.79 -10.69
CA PRO A 200 0.07 -6.46 -10.12
C PRO A 200 1.29 -6.51 -11.06
N ASP A 201 1.09 -6.51 -12.38
CA ASP A 201 2.19 -6.55 -13.35
C ASP A 201 2.96 -5.23 -13.40
N LEU A 202 2.25 -4.11 -13.23
CA LEU A 202 2.88 -2.80 -13.13
C LEU A 202 3.61 -2.63 -11.79
N VAL A 203 3.04 -3.13 -10.70
CA VAL A 203 3.69 -3.17 -9.37
C VAL A 203 4.93 -4.06 -9.35
N TYR A 204 4.92 -5.19 -10.07
CA TYR A 204 6.11 -6.02 -10.27
C TYR A 204 7.22 -5.24 -11.00
N LYS A 205 6.90 -4.56 -12.11
CA LYS A 205 7.87 -3.71 -12.85
C LYS A 205 8.42 -2.57 -12.01
N ILE A 206 7.60 -1.95 -11.15
CA ILE A 206 8.06 -0.94 -10.21
C ILE A 206 9.08 -1.55 -9.23
N GLY A 207 8.80 -2.71 -8.64
CA GLY A 207 9.75 -3.42 -7.79
C GLY A 207 11.08 -3.71 -8.50
N GLN A 208 11.05 -4.04 -9.80
CA GLN A 208 12.24 -4.22 -10.62
C GLN A 208 13.06 -2.92 -10.78
N ILE A 209 12.41 -1.77 -10.98
CA ILE A 209 13.11 -0.48 -11.12
C ILE A 209 13.69 -0.04 -9.77
N THR A 210 12.91 -0.14 -8.69
CA THR A 210 13.36 0.14 -7.32
C THR A 210 14.63 -0.64 -6.98
N ALA A 211 14.62 -1.96 -7.18
CA ALA A 211 15.81 -2.78 -6.91
C ALA A 211 17.01 -2.41 -7.77
N ARG A 212 16.81 -2.22 -9.08
CA ARG A 212 17.89 -1.85 -10.00
C ARG A 212 18.60 -0.55 -9.60
N ASP A 213 17.84 0.49 -9.24
CA ASP A 213 18.40 1.81 -8.95
C ASP A 213 18.97 1.89 -7.52
N THR A 214 18.45 1.12 -6.57
CA THR A 214 19.07 0.94 -5.26
C THR A 214 20.36 0.10 -5.35
N GLU A 215 20.40 -0.94 -6.19
CA GLU A 215 21.65 -1.66 -6.52
C GLU A 215 22.64 -0.78 -7.27
N ALA A 216 22.17 0.14 -8.12
CA ALA A 216 23.04 1.12 -8.78
C ALA A 216 23.78 1.99 -7.76
N ALA A 217 23.17 2.31 -6.61
CA ALA A 217 23.83 2.98 -5.48
C ALA A 217 24.76 2.05 -4.66
N GLY A 218 24.80 0.75 -4.95
CA GLY A 218 25.61 -0.25 -4.23
C GLY A 218 24.93 -0.84 -2.99
N ILE A 219 23.60 -0.73 -2.89
CA ILE A 219 22.80 -1.09 -1.71
C ILE A 219 22.01 -2.38 -1.97
N SER A 220 21.92 -3.26 -0.97
CA SER A 220 21.29 -4.60 -1.09
C SER A 220 20.04 -4.81 -0.24
N LEU A 221 19.75 -3.96 0.75
CA LEU A 221 18.59 -4.12 1.65
C LEU A 221 17.64 -2.94 1.48
N ILE A 222 16.44 -3.21 0.96
CA ILE A 222 15.38 -2.22 0.75
C ILE A 222 14.36 -2.34 1.88
N PHE A 223 14.12 -1.24 2.61
CA PHE A 223 13.11 -1.14 3.65
C PHE A 223 11.70 -0.94 3.06
N GLY A 224 11.26 -1.92 2.29
CA GLY A 224 9.92 -2.02 1.72
C GLY A 224 9.67 -3.40 1.08
N PRO A 225 8.41 -3.71 0.75
CA PRO A 225 7.23 -2.85 0.81
C PRO A 225 6.63 -2.69 2.21
N ILE A 226 5.82 -1.64 2.38
CA ILE A 226 4.84 -1.56 3.47
C ILE A 226 3.66 -2.48 3.13
N LEU A 227 3.29 -3.37 4.06
CA LEU A 227 2.21 -4.37 3.94
C LEU A 227 1.09 -4.19 4.98
N ASP A 228 1.15 -3.11 5.74
CA ASP A 228 0.12 -2.68 6.66
C ASP A 228 -1.25 -2.49 5.96
N ILE A 229 -2.33 -2.76 6.71
CA ILE A 229 -3.70 -2.62 6.23
C ILE A 229 -4.31 -1.38 6.88
N SER A 230 -4.50 -0.30 6.12
CA SER A 230 -5.05 0.95 6.65
C SER A 230 -6.43 0.71 7.27
N HIS A 231 -6.58 0.98 8.56
CA HIS A 231 -7.84 0.84 9.28
C HIS A 231 -8.40 2.21 9.67
N SER A 232 -7.61 2.99 10.43
CA SER A 232 -7.90 4.38 10.77
C SER A 232 -7.41 5.32 9.67
N LYS A 233 -8.33 6.10 9.07
CA LYS A 233 -7.99 7.03 7.97
C LYS A 233 -7.23 8.27 8.44
N LEU A 234 -7.15 8.51 9.76
CA LEU A 234 -6.33 9.56 10.36
C LEU A 234 -4.82 9.24 10.28
N TRP A 235 -4.44 7.97 10.19
CA TRP A 235 -3.04 7.55 10.34
C TRP A 235 -2.13 8.09 9.24
N ALA A 236 -1.07 8.79 9.67
CA ALA A 236 -0.13 9.55 8.85
C ALA A 236 0.60 8.75 7.77
N ARG A 237 0.63 7.42 7.88
CA ARG A 237 1.30 6.54 6.92
C ARG A 237 0.34 5.79 6.01
N THR A 238 -0.94 6.19 5.98
CA THR A 238 -1.98 5.56 5.12
C THR A 238 -1.57 5.46 3.65
N TYR A 239 -0.89 6.48 3.10
CA TYR A 239 -0.44 6.47 1.71
C TYR A 239 0.69 5.48 1.40
N GLU A 240 1.43 5.05 2.43
CA GLU A 240 2.45 4.00 2.30
C GLU A 240 1.81 2.61 2.16
N THR A 241 0.52 2.45 2.50
CA THR A 241 -0.19 1.17 2.37
C THR A 241 -0.72 0.92 0.96
N PHE A 242 -1.03 -0.33 0.64
CA PHE A 242 -1.85 -0.67 -0.53
C PHE A 242 -3.37 -0.39 -0.35
N GLY A 243 -3.76 0.27 0.74
CA GLY A 243 -5.16 0.54 1.11
C GLY A 243 -5.65 -0.27 2.31
N GLU A 244 -6.98 -0.47 2.39
CA GLU A 244 -7.64 -1.09 3.56
C GLU A 244 -7.98 -2.58 3.38
N ASP A 245 -7.64 -3.16 2.22
CA ASP A 245 -8.03 -4.52 1.86
C ASP A 245 -6.88 -5.55 1.97
N PRO A 246 -7.02 -6.59 2.80
CA PRO A 246 -6.01 -7.64 2.94
C PRO A 246 -5.70 -8.39 1.65
N ARG A 247 -6.67 -8.60 0.74
CA ARG A 247 -6.44 -9.36 -0.50
C ARG A 247 -5.69 -8.55 -1.53
N LEU A 248 -6.03 -7.27 -1.71
CA LEU A 248 -5.31 -6.32 -2.55
C LEU A 248 -3.84 -6.21 -2.09
N ALA A 249 -3.63 -5.94 -0.79
CA ALA A 249 -2.29 -5.86 -0.21
C ALA A 249 -1.51 -7.17 -0.34
N SER A 250 -2.16 -8.34 -0.23
CA SER A 250 -1.52 -9.64 -0.45
C SER A 250 -1.04 -9.82 -1.91
N VAL A 251 -1.88 -9.48 -2.88
CA VAL A 251 -1.56 -9.65 -4.31
C VAL A 251 -0.45 -8.69 -4.75
N LEU A 252 -0.56 -7.41 -4.39
CA LEU A 252 0.41 -6.39 -4.78
C LEU A 252 1.72 -6.50 -3.97
N GLY A 253 1.65 -6.84 -2.68
CA GLY A 253 2.81 -7.15 -1.84
C GLY A 253 3.63 -8.32 -2.38
N ALA A 254 2.98 -9.42 -2.76
CA ALA A 254 3.65 -10.54 -3.43
C ALA A 254 4.18 -10.18 -4.83
N ALA A 255 3.59 -9.20 -5.52
CA ALA A 255 4.10 -8.73 -6.82
C ALA A 255 5.37 -7.88 -6.67
N ILE A 256 5.38 -6.88 -5.78
CA ILE A 256 6.55 -6.01 -5.58
C ILE A 256 7.74 -6.75 -4.97
N VAL A 257 7.52 -7.70 -4.05
CA VAL A 257 8.59 -8.56 -3.49
C VAL A 257 9.27 -9.39 -4.58
N ARG A 258 8.48 -10.00 -5.48
CA ARG A 258 9.02 -10.72 -6.65
C ARG A 258 9.72 -9.77 -7.63
N GLY A 259 9.23 -8.54 -7.78
CA GLY A 259 9.88 -7.50 -8.59
C GLY A 259 11.26 -7.15 -8.05
N ILE A 260 11.33 -6.77 -6.77
CA ILE A 260 12.57 -6.42 -6.07
C ILE A 260 13.59 -7.57 -6.15
N GLN A 261 13.19 -8.76 -5.70
CA GLN A 261 14.09 -9.91 -5.60
C GLN A 261 14.29 -10.65 -6.94
N SER A 262 13.77 -10.13 -8.06
CA SER A 262 14.19 -10.57 -9.40
C SER A 262 15.59 -10.05 -9.75
N TYR A 263 16.05 -9.00 -9.06
CA TYR A 263 17.45 -8.63 -8.97
C TYR A 263 18.08 -9.36 -7.79
N ASN A 264 18.89 -10.37 -8.09
CA ASN A 264 19.39 -11.32 -7.09
C ASN A 264 20.34 -10.72 -6.04
N GLN A 265 20.71 -9.44 -6.15
CA GLN A 265 21.53 -8.75 -5.15
C GLN A 265 20.71 -7.85 -4.19
N SER A 266 19.39 -7.88 -4.32
CA SER A 266 18.41 -7.11 -3.54
C SER A 266 17.59 -7.98 -2.59
N SER A 267 17.30 -7.43 -1.41
CA SER A 267 16.39 -7.98 -0.40
C SER A 267 15.23 -7.03 -0.16
N ALA A 268 14.00 -7.54 -0.30
CA ALA A 268 12.82 -6.84 0.17
C ALA A 268 12.68 -7.04 1.69
N CYS A 269 12.35 -5.97 2.42
CA CYS A 269 12.11 -5.99 3.86
C CYS A 269 10.65 -5.61 4.13
N LEU A 270 9.83 -6.60 4.49
CA LEU A 270 8.40 -6.39 4.71
C LEU A 270 8.18 -5.57 5.98
N LYS A 271 7.43 -4.48 5.92
CA LYS A 271 7.18 -3.64 7.10
C LYS A 271 5.71 -3.22 7.25
N HIS A 272 5.19 -2.96 8.45
CA HIS A 272 5.82 -3.10 9.76
C HIS A 272 5.13 -4.25 10.49
N PHE A 273 5.87 -5.30 10.87
CA PHE A 273 5.30 -6.54 11.40
C PHE A 273 5.06 -6.42 12.92
N ILE A 274 3.82 -6.28 13.42
CA ILE A 274 2.55 -6.32 12.68
C ILE A 274 1.43 -5.51 13.37
N GLY A 275 0.51 -4.96 12.58
CA GLY A 275 -0.75 -4.36 13.08
C GLY A 275 -0.70 -2.85 13.28
N TYR A 276 0.42 -2.22 12.94
CA TYR A 276 0.74 -0.80 13.13
C TYR A 276 -0.39 0.15 12.68
N ALA A 277 -0.96 -0.07 11.49
CA ALA A 277 -2.03 0.76 10.92
C ALA A 277 -3.41 0.65 11.60
N LYS A 278 -3.51 -0.08 12.71
CA LYS A 278 -4.72 -0.24 13.54
C LYS A 278 -4.71 0.68 14.78
N THR A 279 -4.00 1.79 14.71
CA THR A 279 -3.98 2.87 15.72
C THR A 279 -5.41 3.28 16.11
N SER A 280 -5.70 3.36 17.40
CA SER A 280 -7.07 3.62 17.89
C SER A 280 -7.42 5.10 17.83
N SER A 281 -6.45 5.96 18.17
CA SER A 281 -6.54 7.42 18.01
C SER A 281 -6.41 7.89 16.55
N GLY A 282 -5.67 7.13 15.73
CA GLY A 282 -5.17 7.60 14.44
C GLY A 282 -3.75 8.15 14.49
N HIS A 283 -3.19 8.39 15.68
CA HIS A 283 -1.81 8.86 15.82
C HIS A 283 -0.80 7.75 15.58
N ASP A 284 0.34 8.11 15.00
CA ASP A 284 1.41 7.18 14.71
C ASP A 284 2.06 6.64 15.99
N ARG A 285 2.45 5.35 15.95
CA ARG A 285 3.04 4.59 17.07
C ARG A 285 2.13 4.46 18.30
N ASP A 286 0.82 4.69 18.12
CA ASP A 286 -0.21 4.41 19.12
C ASP A 286 -0.37 2.90 19.37
N ASP A 287 -0.90 2.56 20.55
CA ASP A 287 -1.11 1.19 20.99
C ASP A 287 -2.33 0.54 20.32
N VAL A 288 -2.22 -0.77 20.08
CA VAL A 288 -3.23 -1.52 19.32
C VAL A 288 -3.91 -2.55 20.22
N THR A 289 -5.22 -2.39 20.43
CA THR A 289 -6.07 -3.47 20.98
C THR A 289 -6.65 -4.30 19.84
N MET A 290 -6.38 -5.61 19.83
CA MET A 290 -6.80 -6.52 18.76
C MET A 290 -6.81 -7.99 19.24
N GLY A 291 -7.88 -8.71 18.92
CA GLY A 291 -7.96 -10.16 19.18
C GLY A 291 -7.30 -11.00 18.08
N ASP A 292 -6.75 -12.16 18.44
CA ASP A 292 -6.02 -13.07 17.54
C ASP A 292 -6.80 -13.44 16.26
N PHE A 293 -8.14 -13.49 16.33
CA PHE A 293 -8.97 -13.73 15.13
C PHE A 293 -8.79 -12.63 14.09
N GLU A 294 -8.80 -11.36 14.51
CA GLU A 294 -8.63 -10.22 13.61
C GLU A 294 -7.18 -10.14 13.11
N LEU A 295 -6.20 -10.30 14.00
CA LEU A 295 -4.78 -10.31 13.64
C LEU A 295 -4.49 -11.32 12.51
N LEU A 296 -4.91 -12.57 12.68
CA LEU A 296 -4.64 -13.66 11.74
C LEU A 296 -5.45 -13.57 10.43
N ASN A 297 -6.66 -13.00 10.45
CA ASN A 297 -7.54 -12.96 9.27
C ASN A 297 -7.56 -11.60 8.54
N ARG A 298 -7.05 -10.52 9.15
CA ARG A 298 -7.00 -9.17 8.56
C ARG A 298 -5.57 -8.72 8.28
N PHE A 299 -4.65 -8.80 9.24
CA PHE A 299 -3.32 -8.19 9.12
C PHE A 299 -2.24 -9.16 8.64
N VAL A 300 -2.25 -10.41 9.10
CA VAL A 300 -1.30 -11.46 8.66
C VAL A 300 -1.35 -11.81 7.16
N PRO A 301 -2.50 -11.78 6.44
CA PRO A 301 -2.54 -12.25 5.05
C PRO A 301 -1.55 -11.60 4.09
N SER A 302 -1.32 -10.28 4.18
CA SER A 302 -0.39 -9.56 3.30
C SER A 302 1.06 -10.01 3.53
N PHE A 303 1.50 -10.04 4.79
CA PHE A 303 2.80 -10.55 5.18
C PHE A 303 2.99 -12.02 4.81
N LYS A 304 1.98 -12.87 5.02
CA LYS A 304 2.06 -14.29 4.61
C LYS A 304 2.27 -14.41 3.10
N ALA A 305 1.49 -13.71 2.28
CA ALA A 305 1.62 -13.76 0.83
C ALA A 305 3.00 -13.29 0.33
N ALA A 306 3.61 -12.32 1.00
CA ALA A 306 4.96 -11.85 0.72
C ALA A 306 6.06 -12.82 1.21
N ILE A 307 5.87 -13.49 2.36
CA ILE A 307 6.73 -14.58 2.82
C ILE A 307 6.67 -15.78 1.86
N ASP A 308 5.46 -16.17 1.43
CA ASP A 308 5.24 -17.22 0.43
C ASP A 308 5.88 -16.86 -0.94
N ALA A 309 5.93 -15.56 -1.26
CA ALA A 309 6.64 -15.02 -2.43
C ALA A 309 8.18 -15.01 -2.29
N GLY A 310 8.72 -15.43 -1.15
CA GLY A 310 10.15 -15.61 -0.91
C GLY A 310 10.87 -14.42 -0.28
N ALA A 311 10.17 -13.50 0.39
CA ALA A 311 10.78 -12.34 1.05
C ALA A 311 11.97 -12.73 1.95
N LEU A 312 13.07 -11.96 1.85
CA LEU A 312 14.33 -12.27 2.52
C LEU A 312 14.50 -11.57 3.89
N SER A 313 13.78 -10.48 4.15
CA SER A 313 13.77 -9.81 5.47
C SER A 313 12.39 -9.27 5.87
N VAL A 314 12.21 -9.05 7.17
CA VAL A 314 11.02 -8.43 7.79
C VAL A 314 11.49 -7.39 8.79
N MET A 315 10.84 -6.23 8.80
CA MET A 315 10.98 -5.19 9.82
C MET A 315 9.78 -5.25 10.76
N GLU A 316 10.07 -5.08 12.04
CA GLU A 316 9.13 -5.14 13.15
C GLU A 316 8.29 -3.82 13.27
N SER A 317 7.38 -3.70 14.25
CA SER A 317 6.45 -2.56 14.39
C SER A 317 6.48 -1.92 15.78
N TYR A 318 6.63 -0.59 15.81
CA TYR A 318 6.59 0.25 17.02
C TYR A 318 5.44 0.00 18.03
N SER A 319 4.28 -0.50 17.59
CA SER A 319 3.09 -0.58 18.45
C SER A 319 3.18 -1.73 19.47
N SER A 320 2.58 -1.56 20.65
CA SER A 320 2.20 -2.71 21.46
C SER A 320 0.89 -3.34 20.97
N ILE A 321 0.76 -4.66 21.10
CA ILE A 321 -0.49 -5.38 20.84
C ILE A 321 -1.06 -5.85 22.18
N ASN A 322 -2.20 -5.29 22.57
CA ASN A 322 -2.84 -5.51 23.88
C ASN A 322 -1.90 -5.24 25.08
N GLY A 323 -0.99 -4.26 24.95
CA GLY A 323 -0.02 -3.88 26.00
C GLY A 323 1.30 -4.67 26.01
N GLU A 324 1.55 -5.54 25.03
CA GLU A 324 2.85 -6.20 24.83
C GLU A 324 3.57 -5.56 23.61
N PRO A 325 4.67 -4.80 23.81
CA PRO A 325 5.46 -4.24 22.70
C PRO A 325 6.01 -5.35 21.81
N VAL A 326 5.80 -5.26 20.49
CA VAL A 326 6.11 -6.36 19.56
C VAL A 326 7.59 -6.73 19.59
N ILE A 327 8.50 -5.76 19.73
CA ILE A 327 9.96 -5.92 19.85
C ILE A 327 10.42 -6.71 21.09
N SER A 328 9.49 -7.03 22.00
CA SER A 328 9.69 -7.91 23.16
C SER A 328 8.76 -9.13 23.19
N SER A 329 7.83 -9.27 22.24
CA SER A 329 6.80 -10.31 22.23
C SER A 329 7.30 -11.64 21.67
N THR A 330 7.37 -12.67 22.52
CA THR A 330 7.55 -14.06 22.07
C THR A 330 6.39 -14.50 21.17
N LYS A 331 5.17 -14.10 21.52
CA LYS A 331 3.95 -14.49 20.79
C LYS A 331 4.00 -14.04 19.32
N ILE A 332 4.45 -12.81 19.06
CA ILE A 332 4.47 -12.26 17.70
C ILE A 332 5.75 -12.65 16.96
N LEU A 333 6.93 -12.36 17.52
CA LEU A 333 8.19 -12.51 16.79
C LEU A 333 8.79 -13.92 16.81
N THR A 334 8.30 -14.82 17.67
CA THR A 334 8.73 -16.22 17.68
C THR A 334 7.59 -17.14 17.25
N ASP A 335 6.47 -17.13 17.97
CA ASP A 335 5.38 -18.07 17.73
C ASP A 335 4.64 -17.81 16.42
N LEU A 336 4.17 -16.58 16.17
CA LEU A 336 3.53 -16.27 14.89
C LEU A 336 4.54 -16.26 13.73
N LEU A 337 5.63 -15.49 13.83
CA LEU A 337 6.54 -15.27 12.70
C LEU A 337 7.40 -16.50 12.35
N ARG A 338 8.01 -17.17 13.32
CA ARG A 338 8.95 -18.28 13.05
C ARG A 338 8.27 -19.64 13.05
N ASN A 339 7.33 -19.88 13.97
CA ASN A 339 6.71 -21.19 14.15
C ASN A 339 5.48 -21.36 13.23
N ASP A 340 4.53 -20.41 13.25
CA ASP A 340 3.28 -20.54 12.50
C ASP A 340 3.41 -20.14 11.01
N LEU A 341 4.11 -19.02 10.73
CA LEU A 341 4.39 -18.54 9.37
C LEU A 341 5.65 -19.15 8.76
N GLY A 342 6.50 -19.81 9.57
CA GLY A 342 7.68 -20.51 9.09
C GLY A 342 8.85 -19.62 8.61
N PHE A 343 8.82 -18.30 8.86
CA PHE A 343 9.73 -17.33 8.25
C PHE A 343 11.21 -17.59 8.54
N LYS A 344 12.01 -17.77 7.48
CA LYS A 344 13.46 -18.10 7.56
C LYS A 344 14.41 -16.93 7.33
N GLY A 345 13.90 -15.80 6.82
CA GLY A 345 14.71 -14.61 6.53
C GLY A 345 15.13 -13.83 7.78
N MET A 346 15.79 -12.69 7.57
CA MET A 346 16.27 -11.82 8.66
C MET A 346 15.13 -10.98 9.27
N VAL A 347 15.09 -10.84 10.58
CA VAL A 347 14.22 -9.88 11.29
C VAL A 347 15.04 -8.72 11.81
N VAL A 348 14.67 -7.50 11.43
CA VAL A 348 15.26 -6.24 11.91
C VAL A 348 14.24 -5.45 12.74
N SER A 349 14.70 -4.72 13.75
CA SER A 349 13.83 -3.76 14.46
C SER A 349 13.53 -2.55 13.58
N ASP A 350 12.49 -1.79 13.90
CA ASP A 350 12.40 -0.41 13.43
C ASP A 350 13.38 0.50 14.22
N TYR A 351 13.48 1.77 13.84
CA TYR A 351 14.46 2.74 14.35
C TYR A 351 14.37 2.91 15.87
N ASN A 352 15.47 2.58 16.57
CA ASN A 352 15.62 2.67 18.03
C ASN A 352 14.65 1.77 18.83
N GLU A 353 13.88 0.88 18.18
CA GLU A 353 12.71 0.28 18.83
C GLU A 353 13.05 -0.66 20.00
N VAL A 354 14.22 -1.32 19.98
CA VAL A 354 14.69 -2.03 21.18
C VAL A 354 14.86 -1.10 22.37
N TYR A 355 15.43 0.10 22.20
CA TYR A 355 15.59 1.06 23.31
C TYR A 355 14.28 1.75 23.70
N ASN A 356 13.32 1.87 22.78
CA ASN A 356 11.98 2.38 23.06
C ASN A 356 11.22 1.55 24.12
N LEU A 357 11.59 0.28 24.37
CA LEU A 357 11.08 -0.47 25.55
C LEU A 357 11.33 0.29 26.88
N PHE A 358 12.43 1.03 26.99
CA PHE A 358 12.72 1.93 28.11
C PHE A 358 12.28 3.37 27.83
N ASP A 359 12.59 3.91 26.65
CA ASP A 359 12.43 5.34 26.36
C ASP A 359 10.97 5.75 26.09
N TYR A 360 10.16 4.84 25.54
CA TYR A 360 8.78 5.09 25.11
C TYR A 360 7.76 4.23 25.88
N HIS A 361 7.83 2.89 25.74
CA HIS A 361 6.87 1.93 26.30
C HIS A 361 6.92 1.80 27.83
N ARG A 362 8.02 2.21 28.46
CA ARG A 362 8.26 2.14 29.93
C ARG A 362 8.10 0.74 30.56
N VAL A 363 8.33 -0.33 29.80
CA VAL A 363 8.18 -1.73 30.28
C VAL A 363 9.43 -2.31 30.95
N VAL A 364 10.56 -1.61 30.90
CA VAL A 364 11.85 -1.99 31.51
C VAL A 364 12.54 -0.77 32.13
N PRO A 365 13.49 -0.94 33.08
CA PRO A 365 14.09 0.18 33.82
C PRO A 365 15.34 0.81 33.17
N SER A 366 15.85 0.30 32.05
CA SER A 366 17.02 0.87 31.34
C SER A 366 17.18 0.32 29.92
N ARG A 367 17.97 0.99 29.05
CA ARG A 367 18.37 0.49 27.71
C ARG A 367 19.13 -0.84 27.74
N GLU A 368 19.87 -1.12 28.82
CA GLU A 368 20.47 -2.44 29.06
C GLU A 368 19.39 -3.52 29.20
N LYS A 369 18.39 -3.27 30.05
CA LYS A 369 17.29 -4.21 30.26
C LYS A 369 16.32 -4.30 29.08
N ALA A 370 16.26 -3.26 28.27
CA ALA A 370 15.59 -3.25 26.98
C ALA A 370 16.24 -4.23 25.99
N SER A 371 17.58 -4.13 25.86
CA SER A 371 18.39 -5.05 25.05
C SER A 371 18.28 -6.49 25.56
N GLU A 372 18.37 -6.71 26.88
CA GLU A 372 18.16 -8.02 27.50
C GLU A 372 16.77 -8.60 27.19
N ALA A 373 15.70 -7.84 27.41
CA ALA A 373 14.33 -8.31 27.19
C ALA A 373 14.06 -8.73 25.73
N SER A 374 14.44 -7.87 24.77
CA SER A 374 14.29 -8.22 23.34
C SER A 374 15.11 -9.46 22.98
N LEU A 375 16.35 -9.57 23.47
CA LEU A 375 17.23 -10.70 23.17
C LEU A 375 16.82 -12.01 23.88
N LEU A 376 16.14 -11.96 25.03
CA LEU A 376 15.71 -13.15 25.76
C LEU A 376 14.40 -13.75 25.22
N HIS A 377 13.48 -12.90 24.75
CA HIS A 377 12.09 -13.25 24.44
C HIS A 377 11.78 -13.38 22.94
N THR A 378 12.57 -12.75 22.07
CA THR A 378 12.25 -12.69 20.63
C THR A 378 13.24 -13.44 19.74
N SER A 379 12.92 -13.50 18.44
CA SER A 379 13.81 -13.99 17.39
C SER A 379 14.47 -12.86 16.57
N LEU A 380 14.58 -11.65 17.15
CA LEU A 380 15.24 -10.50 16.55
C LEU A 380 16.66 -10.85 16.10
N ASP A 381 16.95 -10.62 14.82
CA ASP A 381 18.26 -10.92 14.24
C ASP A 381 19.15 -9.68 14.18
N MET A 382 18.60 -8.51 13.84
CA MET A 382 19.35 -7.26 13.73
C MET A 382 18.61 -6.14 14.47
N ASN A 383 19.35 -5.36 15.26
CA ASN A 383 18.83 -4.20 15.99
C ASN A 383 19.30 -2.92 15.30
N MET A 384 18.34 -2.12 14.83
CA MET A 384 18.55 -0.79 14.29
C MET A 384 18.77 0.18 15.45
N VAL A 385 19.98 0.17 16.01
CA VAL A 385 20.45 1.08 17.06
C VAL A 385 21.12 2.26 16.38
N PRO A 386 20.43 3.39 16.19
CA PRO A 386 20.89 4.35 15.20
C PRO A 386 22.20 5.04 15.56
N LEU A 387 22.45 5.29 16.85
CA LEU A 387 23.45 6.29 17.29
C LEU A 387 24.66 5.72 18.07
N ASP A 388 24.59 4.49 18.58
CA ASP A 388 25.62 3.92 19.47
C ASP A 388 25.79 2.40 19.29
N THR A 389 26.84 1.85 19.91
CA THR A 389 27.14 0.41 19.93
C THR A 389 26.90 -0.23 21.30
N ASP A 390 26.15 0.42 22.21
CA ASP A 390 26.00 -0.05 23.60
C ASP A 390 25.24 -1.39 23.66
N PHE A 391 24.35 -1.65 22.71
CA PHE A 391 23.70 -2.95 22.50
C PHE A 391 24.67 -4.13 22.46
N ILE A 392 25.89 -3.94 21.94
CA ILE A 392 26.93 -4.99 21.95
C ILE A 392 27.36 -5.31 23.39
N GLN A 393 27.59 -4.29 24.22
CA GLN A 393 27.98 -4.47 25.63
C GLN A 393 26.80 -4.99 26.48
N HIS A 394 25.59 -4.50 26.24
CA HIS A 394 24.38 -5.01 26.88
C HIS A 394 24.17 -6.50 26.58
N GLY A 395 24.35 -6.91 25.32
CA GLY A 395 24.26 -8.32 24.91
C GLY A 395 25.35 -9.19 25.53
N LEU A 396 26.59 -8.71 25.62
CA LEU A 396 27.69 -9.45 26.27
C LEU A 396 27.38 -9.68 27.76
N LYS A 397 26.94 -8.64 28.48
CA LYS A 397 26.54 -8.71 29.89
C LYS A 397 25.33 -9.62 30.12
N MET A 398 24.38 -9.66 29.18
CA MET A 398 23.26 -10.61 29.21
C MET A 398 23.76 -12.06 29.12
N LEU A 399 24.77 -12.35 28.27
CA LEU A 399 25.37 -13.69 28.17
C LEU A 399 26.19 -14.11 29.40
N GLU A 400 26.70 -13.18 30.21
CA GLU A 400 27.31 -13.51 31.52
C GLU A 400 26.27 -14.13 32.47
N THR A 401 24.99 -13.75 32.32
CA THR A 401 23.87 -14.25 33.14
C THR A 401 23.16 -15.44 32.49
N TYR A 402 23.04 -15.44 31.15
CA TYR A 402 22.30 -16.43 30.36
C TYR A 402 23.17 -17.02 29.23
N PRO A 403 24.28 -17.72 29.55
CA PRO A 403 25.23 -18.21 28.54
C PRO A 403 24.61 -19.19 27.54
N GLU A 404 23.51 -19.89 27.91
CA GLU A 404 22.78 -20.78 27.02
C GLU A 404 22.10 -20.04 25.84
N LYS A 405 21.91 -18.73 25.95
CA LYS A 405 21.30 -17.89 24.91
C LYS A 405 22.26 -17.57 23.76
N GLU A 406 23.56 -17.83 23.90
CA GLU A 406 24.54 -17.63 22.81
C GLU A 406 24.14 -18.41 21.55
N ALA A 407 23.63 -19.64 21.71
CA ALA A 407 23.14 -20.46 20.60
C ALA A 407 21.97 -19.79 19.84
N ARG A 408 21.10 -19.03 20.53
CA ARG A 408 20.00 -18.27 19.91
C ARG A 408 20.55 -17.11 19.08
N LEU A 409 21.54 -16.37 19.63
CA LEU A 409 22.23 -15.30 18.89
C LEU A 409 22.95 -15.87 17.65
N ARG A 410 23.55 -17.05 17.77
CA ARG A 410 24.21 -17.77 16.67
C ARG A 410 23.24 -18.05 15.52
N GLU A 411 22.05 -18.58 15.81
CA GLU A 411 20.98 -18.77 14.81
C GLU A 411 20.55 -17.45 14.14
N SER A 412 20.51 -16.36 14.89
CA SER A 412 20.19 -15.03 14.35
C SER A 412 21.25 -14.51 13.40
N VAL A 413 22.53 -14.65 13.75
CA VAL A 413 23.64 -14.24 12.88
C VAL A 413 23.79 -15.16 11.67
N VAL A 414 23.40 -16.44 11.77
CA VAL A 414 23.25 -17.32 10.59
C VAL A 414 22.27 -16.74 9.58
N ARG A 415 21.14 -16.14 10.00
CA ARG A 415 20.19 -15.48 9.07
C ARG A 415 20.78 -14.23 8.43
N ILE A 416 21.48 -13.39 9.20
CA ILE A 416 22.18 -12.19 8.68
C ILE A 416 23.25 -12.57 7.66
N VAL A 417 24.08 -13.58 7.95
CA VAL A 417 25.12 -14.05 7.03
C VAL A 417 24.52 -14.77 5.82
N THR A 418 23.43 -15.52 5.99
CA THR A 418 22.68 -16.12 4.87
C THR A 418 22.12 -15.04 3.94
N LEU A 419 21.60 -13.93 4.49
CA LEU A 419 21.14 -12.80 3.70
C LEU A 419 22.30 -12.18 2.88
N LYS A 420 23.42 -11.87 3.53
CA LYS A 420 24.63 -11.34 2.87
C LYS A 420 25.19 -12.26 1.78
N LEU A 421 25.07 -13.57 1.96
CA LEU A 421 25.46 -14.57 0.97
C LEU A 421 24.47 -14.65 -0.19
N LYS A 422 23.16 -14.56 0.07
CA LYS A 422 22.12 -14.56 -0.97
C LYS A 422 22.18 -13.33 -1.87
N THR A 423 22.49 -12.15 -1.32
CA THR A 423 22.71 -10.92 -2.10
C THR A 423 24.10 -10.86 -2.75
N GLY A 424 24.98 -11.86 -2.51
CA GLY A 424 26.30 -11.97 -3.11
C GLY A 424 27.35 -11.00 -2.56
N LEU A 425 27.15 -10.41 -1.37
CA LEU A 425 28.06 -9.40 -0.80
C LEU A 425 29.44 -9.95 -0.43
N TYR A 426 29.58 -11.28 -0.27
CA TYR A 426 30.87 -11.94 -0.05
C TYR A 426 31.69 -12.11 -1.35
N GLU A 427 31.02 -12.07 -2.51
CA GLU A 427 31.63 -12.19 -3.84
C GLU A 427 31.82 -10.82 -4.49
N ASN A 428 30.85 -9.92 -4.31
CA ASN A 428 30.90 -8.52 -4.71
C ASN A 428 30.23 -7.65 -3.63
N PRO A 429 31.00 -6.98 -2.74
CA PRO A 429 30.45 -6.14 -1.66
C PRO A 429 29.81 -4.83 -2.14
N LEU A 430 29.82 -4.55 -3.45
CA LEU A 430 29.25 -3.36 -4.07
C LEU A 430 28.48 -3.72 -5.38
N PRO A 431 27.24 -4.25 -5.27
CA PRO A 431 26.43 -4.73 -6.41
C PRO A 431 26.11 -3.63 -7.44
N GLY A 432 25.55 -3.98 -8.60
CA GLY A 432 24.86 -3.03 -9.49
C GLY A 432 25.67 -1.97 -10.25
N ALA A 433 27.00 -2.12 -10.41
CA ALA A 433 27.83 -1.15 -11.13
C ALA A 433 27.33 -0.86 -12.57
N ASP A 434 26.85 -1.88 -13.26
CA ASP A 434 26.35 -1.81 -14.64
C ASP A 434 25.01 -1.05 -14.77
N TYR A 435 24.34 -0.74 -13.64
CA TYR A 435 23.05 -0.06 -13.61
C TYR A 435 23.16 1.46 -13.41
N VAL A 436 24.33 1.99 -13.07
CA VAL A 436 24.53 3.42 -12.77
C VAL A 436 24.06 4.33 -13.91
N SER A 437 24.27 3.95 -15.16
CA SER A 437 23.82 4.71 -16.34
C SER A 437 22.35 4.49 -16.72
N LEU A 438 21.63 3.66 -15.97
CA LEU A 438 20.19 3.38 -16.18
C LEU A 438 19.29 4.12 -15.19
N VAL A 439 19.85 4.66 -14.10
CA VAL A 439 19.11 5.47 -13.12
C VAL A 439 18.48 6.68 -13.82
N GLY A 440 17.18 6.90 -13.61
CA GLY A 440 16.47 8.04 -14.19
C GLY A 440 16.12 7.92 -15.68
N ASN A 441 16.18 6.72 -16.28
CA ASN A 441 16.02 6.58 -17.73
C ASN A 441 14.54 6.70 -18.19
N GLU A 442 14.34 7.02 -19.47
CA GLU A 442 13.00 7.31 -20.03
C GLU A 442 12.00 6.15 -19.86
N LYS A 443 12.45 4.89 -19.87
CA LYS A 443 11.53 3.74 -19.68
C LYS A 443 10.98 3.67 -18.26
N ASP A 444 11.75 4.14 -17.28
CA ASP A 444 11.28 4.18 -15.90
C ASP A 444 10.26 5.31 -15.72
N ARG A 445 10.48 6.44 -16.41
CA ARG A 445 9.54 7.55 -16.52
C ARG A 445 8.24 7.11 -17.21
N GLU A 446 8.31 6.31 -18.28
CA GLU A 446 7.15 5.67 -18.91
C GLU A 446 6.36 4.80 -17.92
N ILE A 447 7.02 4.01 -17.07
CA ILE A 447 6.37 3.17 -16.05
C ILE A 447 5.75 4.00 -14.92
N ALA A 448 6.44 5.03 -14.42
CA ALA A 448 5.91 5.94 -13.41
C ALA A 448 4.67 6.70 -13.92
N LEU A 449 4.71 7.18 -15.17
CA LEU A 449 3.58 7.82 -15.83
C LEU A 449 2.40 6.87 -16.04
N GLU A 450 2.64 5.62 -16.47
CA GLU A 450 1.55 4.63 -16.63
C GLU A 450 0.92 4.26 -15.28
N MET A 451 1.70 4.19 -14.19
CA MET A 451 1.14 3.99 -12.84
C MET A 451 0.32 5.20 -12.38
N ALA A 452 0.74 6.42 -12.69
CA ALA A 452 -0.07 7.61 -12.41
C ALA A 452 -1.40 7.59 -13.20
N ARG A 453 -1.37 7.26 -14.51
CA ARG A 453 -2.56 7.11 -15.36
C ARG A 453 -3.53 6.04 -14.88
N GLU A 454 -3.00 4.90 -14.43
CA GLU A 454 -3.81 3.77 -13.97
C GLU A 454 -4.33 3.93 -12.53
N SER A 455 -3.81 4.88 -11.74
CA SER A 455 -4.15 5.05 -10.32
C SER A 455 -5.00 6.27 -10.00
N ILE A 456 -4.95 7.34 -10.80
CA ILE A 456 -5.80 8.53 -10.58
C ILE A 456 -7.28 8.15 -10.74
N VAL A 457 -8.09 8.46 -9.74
CA VAL A 457 -9.49 8.03 -9.63
C VAL A 457 -10.45 9.17 -9.96
N LEU A 458 -11.29 8.99 -10.98
CA LEU A 458 -12.44 9.87 -11.23
C LEU A 458 -13.59 9.46 -10.31
N LEU A 459 -13.97 10.32 -9.37
CA LEU A 459 -14.97 10.02 -8.33
C LEU A 459 -16.36 10.58 -8.63
N MET A 460 -16.41 11.70 -9.37
CA MET A 460 -17.67 12.32 -9.82
C MET A 460 -17.46 12.99 -11.18
N ASN A 461 -18.47 12.93 -12.05
CA ASN A 461 -18.47 13.56 -13.37
C ASN A 461 -19.90 13.90 -13.82
N ASN A 462 -20.50 14.91 -13.20
CA ASN A 462 -21.85 15.37 -13.49
C ASN A 462 -21.91 16.01 -14.88
N ASP A 463 -23.07 15.86 -15.55
CA ASP A 463 -23.35 16.35 -16.90
C ASP A 463 -22.30 15.96 -17.99
N SER A 464 -21.48 14.92 -17.73
CA SER A 464 -20.32 14.57 -18.55
C SER A 464 -19.36 15.76 -18.78
N ALA A 465 -19.12 16.55 -17.72
CA ALA A 465 -18.22 17.70 -17.74
C ALA A 465 -16.79 17.34 -18.20
N LEU A 466 -16.34 16.13 -17.87
CA LEU A 466 -15.11 15.53 -18.35
C LEU A 466 -15.40 14.39 -19.36
N PRO A 467 -14.55 14.20 -20.39
CA PRO A 467 -13.31 14.94 -20.65
C PRO A 467 -13.55 16.34 -21.24
N LEU A 468 -12.68 17.28 -20.88
CA LEU A 468 -12.63 18.63 -21.42
C LEU A 468 -12.38 18.62 -22.92
N LYS A 469 -13.09 19.49 -23.64
CA LYS A 469 -12.79 19.78 -25.05
C LYS A 469 -11.43 20.49 -25.12
N LYS A 470 -10.60 20.19 -26.12
CA LYS A 470 -9.27 20.81 -26.35
C LYS A 470 -9.27 22.35 -26.52
N LYS A 471 -10.44 22.99 -26.58
CA LYS A 471 -10.63 24.45 -26.64
C LYS A 471 -11.56 24.98 -25.52
N ALA A 472 -11.74 24.20 -24.44
CA ALA A 472 -12.49 24.66 -23.27
C ALA A 472 -11.79 25.87 -22.66
N SER A 473 -12.57 26.83 -22.16
CA SER A 473 -12.01 27.97 -21.42
C SER A 473 -11.75 27.53 -19.98
N VAL A 474 -10.47 27.38 -19.62
CA VAL A 474 -10.03 26.82 -18.33
C VAL A 474 -9.24 27.83 -17.52
N PHE A 475 -9.65 28.02 -16.26
CA PHE A 475 -8.84 28.62 -15.20
C PHE A 475 -8.26 27.51 -14.31
N LEU A 476 -6.94 27.49 -14.09
CA LEU A 476 -6.25 26.59 -13.17
C LEU A 476 -5.81 27.34 -11.91
N THR A 477 -6.08 26.77 -10.75
CA THR A 477 -5.74 27.36 -9.45
C THR A 477 -5.57 26.32 -8.34
N GLY A 478 -5.19 26.77 -7.14
CA GLY A 478 -4.99 25.96 -5.94
C GLY A 478 -3.52 25.63 -5.63
N PRO A 479 -3.19 25.38 -4.35
CA PRO A 479 -1.82 25.26 -3.85
C PRO A 479 -1.02 24.10 -4.44
N SER A 480 -1.70 23.03 -4.88
CA SER A 480 -1.04 21.82 -5.41
C SER A 480 -0.98 21.80 -6.95
N ALA A 481 -1.45 22.86 -7.62
CA ALA A 481 -1.47 22.94 -9.09
C ALA A 481 -0.08 23.06 -9.71
N ASP A 482 0.87 23.70 -9.01
CA ASP A 482 2.25 23.87 -9.46
C ASP A 482 3.26 23.49 -8.38
N ASN A 483 3.02 22.38 -7.70
CA ASN A 483 3.91 21.82 -6.69
C ASN A 483 3.95 20.28 -6.83
N ILE A 484 5.06 19.74 -7.33
CA ILE A 484 5.28 18.29 -7.46
C ILE A 484 5.47 17.65 -6.08
N GLY A 485 6.07 18.37 -5.13
CA GLY A 485 6.20 17.95 -3.74
C GLY A 485 4.88 17.52 -3.08
N TYR A 486 3.83 18.34 -3.21
CA TYR A 486 2.48 18.00 -2.72
C TYR A 486 1.79 16.87 -3.50
N GLN A 487 2.30 16.50 -4.68
CA GLN A 487 1.85 15.32 -5.43
C GLN A 487 2.63 14.05 -5.03
N CYS A 488 3.82 14.18 -4.45
CA CYS A 488 4.67 13.06 -4.01
C CYS A 488 4.45 12.68 -2.53
N GLY A 489 4.28 13.67 -1.65
CA GLY A 489 4.13 13.46 -0.20
C GLY A 489 5.47 13.23 0.52
N GLY A 490 5.43 12.47 1.61
CA GLY A 490 6.64 12.09 2.34
C GLY A 490 7.48 11.04 1.61
N TRP A 491 8.61 10.66 2.22
CA TRP A 491 9.59 9.74 1.63
C TRP A 491 10.05 10.10 0.21
N SER A 492 10.03 11.40 -0.11
CA SER A 492 10.30 11.92 -1.46
C SER A 492 11.45 12.90 -1.41
N LEU A 493 12.65 12.46 -1.82
CA LEU A 493 13.97 13.12 -1.72
C LEU A 493 14.48 13.26 -0.27
N ALA A 494 13.59 13.58 0.66
CA ALA A 494 13.82 13.67 2.10
C ALA A 494 12.75 12.86 2.86
N TRP A 495 13.00 12.58 4.15
CA TRP A 495 12.11 11.83 5.02
C TRP A 495 10.68 12.38 5.05
N GLN A 496 10.52 13.66 5.45
CA GLN A 496 9.20 14.32 5.44
C GLN A 496 8.69 14.66 4.03
N GLY A 497 9.53 14.56 3.01
CA GLY A 497 9.28 15.02 1.64
C GLY A 497 9.91 16.38 1.35
N TYR A 498 9.58 16.94 0.19
CA TYR A 498 10.00 18.27 -0.27
C TYR A 498 8.78 19.03 -0.81
N SER A 499 8.81 20.37 -0.79
CA SER A 499 7.80 21.23 -1.42
C SER A 499 8.47 22.10 -2.48
N GLY A 500 7.92 22.06 -3.69
CA GLY A 500 8.47 22.72 -4.87
C GLY A 500 8.47 21.81 -6.09
N ASN A 501 9.16 22.26 -7.13
CA ASN A 501 9.34 21.56 -8.40
C ASN A 501 10.83 21.38 -8.75
N GLU A 502 11.70 22.19 -8.16
CA GLU A 502 13.10 22.41 -8.52
C GLU A 502 13.95 21.15 -8.36
N MET A 503 13.60 20.30 -7.40
CA MET A 503 14.31 19.06 -7.08
C MET A 503 13.71 17.80 -7.72
N PHE A 504 12.69 17.95 -8.57
CA PHE A 504 12.03 16.87 -9.29
C PHE A 504 12.36 16.95 -10.80
N PRO A 505 13.61 16.64 -11.22
CA PRO A 505 14.09 16.90 -12.58
C PRO A 505 13.34 16.10 -13.66
N ASN A 506 12.68 15.01 -13.29
CA ASN A 506 11.87 14.20 -14.18
C ASN A 506 10.42 14.69 -14.27
N GLY A 507 9.99 15.51 -13.31
CA GLY A 507 8.59 15.76 -13.00
C GLY A 507 7.90 16.85 -13.84
N ILE A 508 6.57 16.77 -13.84
CA ILE A 508 5.67 17.66 -14.57
C ILE A 508 4.48 17.95 -13.63
N SER A 509 4.43 19.17 -13.10
CA SER A 509 3.31 19.68 -12.29
C SER A 509 2.00 19.75 -13.10
N VAL A 510 0.85 19.99 -12.45
CA VAL A 510 -0.42 20.13 -13.18
C VAL A 510 -0.36 21.31 -14.15
N ARG A 511 0.18 22.47 -13.72
CA ARG A 511 0.41 23.63 -14.59
C ARG A 511 1.28 23.27 -15.79
N GLN A 512 2.42 22.62 -15.56
CA GLN A 512 3.32 22.19 -16.65
C GLN A 512 2.65 21.15 -17.57
N GLY A 513 1.75 20.32 -17.04
CA GLY A 513 0.90 19.41 -17.81
C GLY A 513 -0.03 20.16 -18.77
N PHE A 514 -0.70 21.21 -18.31
CA PHE A 514 -1.53 22.08 -19.16
C PHE A 514 -0.69 22.78 -20.24
N GLU A 515 0.47 23.32 -19.88
CA GLU A 515 1.42 23.94 -20.83
C GLU A 515 1.88 22.94 -21.90
N LYS A 516 2.17 21.69 -21.52
CA LYS A 516 2.53 20.60 -22.45
C LYS A 516 1.37 20.18 -23.35
N ALA A 517 0.13 20.24 -22.86
CA ALA A 517 -1.06 19.80 -23.59
C ALA A 517 -1.60 20.83 -24.61
N GLY A 518 -1.47 22.14 -24.33
CA GLY A 518 -2.06 23.20 -25.16
C GLY A 518 -1.20 24.46 -25.36
N GLY A 519 -0.07 24.60 -24.65
CA GLY A 519 0.73 25.82 -24.60
C GLY A 519 0.24 26.82 -23.54
N ASN A 520 1.10 27.76 -23.16
CA ASN A 520 0.83 28.69 -22.05
C ASN A 520 -0.42 29.56 -22.24
N ASP A 521 -0.82 29.83 -23.49
CA ASP A 521 -2.01 30.63 -23.81
C ASP A 521 -3.32 29.82 -23.83
N SER A 522 -3.29 28.49 -23.58
CA SER A 522 -4.50 27.64 -23.64
C SER A 522 -5.34 27.63 -22.36
N PHE A 523 -4.85 28.25 -21.29
CA PHE A 523 -5.49 28.30 -19.97
C PHE A 523 -5.00 29.53 -19.20
N THR A 524 -5.77 30.00 -18.23
CA THR A 524 -5.28 30.99 -17.26
C THR A 524 -4.77 30.28 -16.01
N TYR A 525 -3.63 30.69 -15.47
CA TYR A 525 -3.14 30.23 -14.16
C TYR A 525 -3.01 31.39 -13.17
N PHE A 526 -3.52 31.19 -11.97
CA PHE A 526 -3.24 32.02 -10.80
C PHE A 526 -3.48 31.20 -9.54
N ASN A 527 -2.48 31.13 -8.64
CA ASN A 527 -2.69 30.65 -7.28
C ASN A 527 -2.26 31.73 -6.27
N GLY A 528 -3.16 32.04 -5.34
CA GLY A 528 -2.88 32.86 -4.16
C GLY A 528 -3.34 32.22 -2.85
N MET A 529 -3.73 30.94 -2.90
CA MET A 529 -4.07 30.16 -1.71
C MET A 529 -2.88 29.30 -1.28
N PHE A 530 -2.58 29.30 0.02
CA PHE A 530 -1.59 28.42 0.64
C PHE A 530 -2.20 27.06 1.00
N ILE A 531 -1.36 26.04 1.21
CA ILE A 531 -1.83 24.67 1.51
C ILE A 531 -2.58 24.54 2.85
N ASN A 532 -2.37 25.47 3.78
CA ASN A 532 -3.19 25.57 5.01
C ASN A 532 -4.54 26.29 4.79
N GLY A 533 -4.87 26.67 3.55
CA GLY A 533 -6.09 27.38 3.18
C GLY A 533 -6.08 28.88 3.42
N SER A 534 -4.97 29.50 3.86
CA SER A 534 -4.92 30.97 3.93
C SER A 534 -4.84 31.57 2.51
N VAL A 535 -5.51 32.71 2.33
CA VAL A 535 -5.58 33.50 1.09
C VAL A 535 -5.88 34.94 1.49
N SER A 536 -5.31 35.93 0.79
CA SER A 536 -5.65 37.34 1.05
C SER A 536 -6.93 37.73 0.30
N ASP A 537 -7.68 38.72 0.80
CA ASP A 537 -8.91 39.19 0.13
C ASP A 537 -8.66 39.56 -1.35
N LYS A 538 -7.53 40.25 -1.61
CA LYS A 538 -7.09 40.63 -2.95
C LYS A 538 -6.82 39.43 -3.86
N ASP A 539 -6.22 38.37 -3.32
CA ASP A 539 -5.93 37.15 -4.08
C ASP A 539 -7.20 36.34 -4.33
N LEU A 540 -8.12 36.30 -3.35
CA LEU A 540 -9.45 35.72 -3.51
C LEU A 540 -10.27 36.47 -4.57
N GLU A 541 -10.32 37.80 -4.52
CA GLU A 541 -10.93 38.65 -5.56
C GLU A 541 -10.33 38.38 -6.95
N THR A 542 -9.01 38.23 -7.03
CA THR A 542 -8.30 37.93 -8.28
C THR A 542 -8.71 36.56 -8.83
N ALA A 543 -8.77 35.53 -7.98
CA ALA A 543 -9.21 34.20 -8.37
C ALA A 543 -10.69 34.13 -8.78
N VAL A 544 -11.58 34.78 -8.02
CA VAL A 544 -13.02 34.91 -8.33
C VAL A 544 -13.23 35.64 -9.67
N LYS A 545 -12.44 36.67 -9.95
CA LYS A 545 -12.44 37.35 -11.25
C LYS A 545 -11.99 36.43 -12.39
N HIS A 546 -10.98 35.58 -12.18
CA HIS A 546 -10.57 34.61 -13.19
C HIS A 546 -11.62 33.50 -13.39
N ALA A 547 -12.19 32.94 -12.33
CA ALA A 547 -13.26 31.95 -12.39
C ALA A 547 -14.49 32.45 -13.17
N SER A 548 -14.99 33.66 -12.86
CA SER A 548 -16.13 34.26 -13.57
C SER A 548 -15.87 34.56 -15.06
N ALA A 549 -14.61 34.51 -15.51
CA ALA A 549 -14.24 34.69 -16.92
C ALA A 549 -14.05 33.37 -17.70
N HIS A 550 -14.11 32.20 -17.04
CA HIS A 550 -13.84 30.89 -17.66
C HIS A 550 -15.02 29.92 -17.50
N GLU A 551 -15.22 29.04 -18.49
CA GLU A 551 -16.29 28.04 -18.44
C GLU A 551 -16.02 27.02 -17.33
N PHE A 552 -14.77 26.60 -17.20
CA PHE A 552 -14.31 25.64 -16.21
C PHE A 552 -13.23 26.25 -15.32
N THR A 553 -13.29 25.92 -14.03
CA THR A 553 -12.21 26.21 -13.08
C THR A 553 -11.71 24.91 -12.46
N VAL A 554 -10.46 24.56 -12.72
CA VAL A 554 -9.79 23.40 -12.13
C VAL A 554 -9.08 23.86 -10.86
N VAL A 555 -9.55 23.39 -9.70
CA VAL A 555 -9.00 23.74 -8.38
C VAL A 555 -8.25 22.53 -7.82
N VAL A 556 -6.93 22.66 -7.66
CA VAL A 556 -6.05 21.58 -7.17
C VAL A 556 -5.73 21.81 -5.69
N ILE A 557 -6.35 20.99 -4.84
CA ILE A 557 -6.39 21.11 -3.37
C ILE A 557 -5.74 19.89 -2.70
N GLY A 558 -5.58 19.95 -1.38
CA GLY A 558 -5.34 18.77 -0.55
C GLY A 558 -4.37 19.00 0.61
N GLU A 559 -3.39 18.12 0.76
CA GLU A 559 -2.44 18.13 1.91
C GLU A 559 -1.02 18.57 1.50
N THR A 560 -0.22 18.96 2.50
CA THR A 560 1.24 19.09 2.35
C THR A 560 1.93 17.71 2.38
N HIS A 561 3.23 17.67 2.10
CA HIS A 561 4.07 16.52 2.40
C HIS A 561 4.22 16.32 3.92
N TYR A 562 4.21 15.05 4.36
CA TYR A 562 4.42 14.60 5.74
C TYR A 562 4.73 13.10 5.74
N THR A 563 5.37 12.59 6.79
CA THR A 563 5.37 11.16 7.12
C THR A 563 5.46 10.91 8.63
N GLU A 564 5.11 9.70 9.07
CA GLU A 564 5.21 9.22 10.46
C GLU A 564 4.59 10.19 11.48
N LYS A 565 5.08 10.17 12.73
CA LYS A 565 4.64 10.99 13.86
C LYS A 565 4.46 12.50 13.53
N PRO A 566 5.35 13.18 12.79
CA PRO A 566 5.12 14.58 12.39
C PRO A 566 3.89 14.82 11.49
N GLY A 567 3.37 13.77 10.84
CA GLY A 567 2.15 13.83 10.04
C GLY A 567 0.85 13.60 10.82
N ASP A 568 0.92 13.41 12.14
CA ASP A 568 -0.25 13.20 13.00
C ASP A 568 -1.24 14.38 12.96
N ILE A 569 -2.52 14.04 13.09
CA ILE A 569 -3.67 14.95 13.00
C ILE A 569 -4.78 14.45 13.93
N ASP A 570 -5.60 15.37 14.42
CA ASP A 570 -6.74 15.05 15.30
C ASP A 570 -8.09 15.04 14.54
N ASP A 571 -8.11 15.52 13.28
CA ASP A 571 -9.30 15.62 12.43
C ASP A 571 -8.93 15.46 10.95
N LEU A 572 -9.82 14.84 10.17
CA LEU A 572 -9.76 14.73 8.71
C LEU A 572 -10.43 15.89 7.97
N ALA A 573 -11.10 16.84 8.63
CA ALA A 573 -11.64 18.05 7.98
C ALA A 573 -10.57 18.80 7.18
N LEU A 574 -10.74 18.94 5.86
CA LEU A 574 -9.82 19.74 5.03
C LEU A 574 -9.68 21.16 5.59
N PRO A 575 -8.50 21.81 5.56
CA PRO A 575 -8.35 23.17 6.10
C PRO A 575 -9.42 24.11 5.55
N ALA A 576 -10.23 24.70 6.44
CA ALA A 576 -11.50 25.32 6.09
C ALA A 576 -11.40 26.48 5.07
N GLY A 577 -10.21 27.08 4.92
CA GLY A 577 -9.95 28.05 3.86
C GLY A 577 -9.97 27.43 2.45
N GLN A 578 -9.51 26.19 2.26
CA GLN A 578 -9.60 25.48 0.97
C GLN A 578 -11.06 25.21 0.59
N VAL A 579 -11.91 24.86 1.55
CA VAL A 579 -13.36 24.67 1.36
C VAL A 579 -14.01 25.98 0.91
N ARG A 580 -13.81 27.07 1.68
CA ARG A 580 -14.35 28.40 1.33
C ARG A 580 -13.85 28.94 0.00
N TYR A 581 -12.62 28.59 -0.40
CA TYR A 581 -12.07 28.97 -1.69
C TYR A 581 -12.85 28.30 -2.84
N VAL A 582 -13.12 26.99 -2.74
CA VAL A 582 -13.95 26.28 -3.73
C VAL A 582 -15.36 26.86 -3.80
N GLU A 583 -16.00 27.12 -2.65
CA GLU A 583 -17.33 27.73 -2.58
C GLU A 583 -17.37 29.11 -3.26
N ALA A 584 -16.39 29.97 -3.00
CA ALA A 584 -16.30 31.30 -3.58
C ALA A 584 -16.09 31.28 -5.11
N LEU A 585 -15.35 30.30 -5.63
CA LEU A 585 -15.17 30.11 -7.06
C LEU A 585 -16.46 29.55 -7.71
N ALA A 586 -17.11 28.56 -7.09
CA ALA A 586 -18.37 27.99 -7.58
C ALA A 586 -19.50 29.04 -7.63
N ALA A 587 -19.56 29.95 -6.66
CA ALA A 587 -20.52 31.05 -6.61
C ALA A 587 -20.45 32.01 -7.83
N THR A 588 -19.39 31.95 -8.65
CA THR A 588 -19.30 32.71 -9.91
C THR A 588 -20.13 32.12 -11.06
N GLY A 589 -20.58 30.87 -10.93
CA GLY A 589 -21.22 30.11 -12.01
C GLY A 589 -20.24 29.40 -12.96
N THR A 590 -18.93 29.45 -12.69
CA THR A 590 -17.95 28.58 -13.35
C THR A 590 -18.19 27.11 -13.01
N LYS A 591 -17.89 26.18 -13.92
CA LYS A 591 -17.96 24.75 -13.65
C LYS A 591 -16.69 24.31 -12.92
N VAL A 592 -16.79 24.15 -11.60
CA VAL A 592 -15.64 23.74 -10.78
C VAL A 592 -15.34 22.25 -10.97
N ILE A 593 -14.08 21.94 -11.31
CA ILE A 593 -13.52 20.60 -11.30
C ILE A 593 -12.51 20.56 -10.15
N THR A 594 -12.81 19.81 -9.10
CA THR A 594 -11.90 19.68 -7.96
C THR A 594 -10.97 18.50 -8.16
N VAL A 595 -9.68 18.75 -7.95
CA VAL A 595 -8.63 17.72 -7.93
C VAL A 595 -8.04 17.68 -6.53
N TYR A 596 -8.06 16.52 -5.90
CA TYR A 596 -7.47 16.29 -4.59
C TYR A 596 -6.15 15.50 -4.70
N PHE A 597 -5.08 16.05 -4.13
CA PHE A 597 -3.81 15.36 -3.89
C PHE A 597 -3.48 15.36 -2.40
N GLY A 598 -3.23 14.18 -1.84
CA GLY A 598 -2.92 14.00 -0.42
C GLY A 598 -2.89 12.53 -0.02
N GLY A 599 -2.32 12.26 1.14
CA GLY A 599 -2.01 10.92 1.61
C GLY A 599 -3.13 10.23 2.38
N ARG A 600 -4.19 10.97 2.76
CA ARG A 600 -5.36 10.47 3.51
C ARG A 600 -6.66 11.00 2.90
N PRO A 601 -7.80 10.30 3.01
CA PRO A 601 -9.07 10.79 2.48
C PRO A 601 -9.69 11.87 3.40
N ARG A 602 -9.30 13.14 3.20
CA ARG A 602 -9.83 14.29 3.96
C ARG A 602 -11.33 14.47 3.74
N LEU A 603 -12.07 14.87 4.78
CA LEU A 603 -13.49 15.21 4.63
C LEU A 603 -13.63 16.45 3.73
N LEU A 604 -14.37 16.29 2.62
CA LEU A 604 -14.50 17.33 1.59
C LEU A 604 -15.67 18.30 1.84
N GLY A 605 -16.68 17.90 2.63
CA GLY A 605 -17.84 18.72 2.92
C GLY A 605 -18.54 19.25 1.65
N SER A 606 -18.85 20.55 1.65
CA SER A 606 -19.55 21.26 0.57
C SER A 606 -18.82 21.27 -0.78
N ILE A 607 -17.53 20.91 -0.83
CA ILE A 607 -16.74 20.85 -2.08
C ILE A 607 -17.41 19.93 -3.11
N VAL A 608 -18.00 18.81 -2.67
CA VAL A 608 -18.65 17.85 -3.57
C VAL A 608 -19.88 18.46 -4.23
N GLU A 609 -20.70 19.19 -3.47
CA GLU A 609 -21.91 19.86 -3.97
C GLU A 609 -21.60 21.06 -4.88
N ASN A 610 -20.44 21.70 -4.67
CA ASN A 610 -19.95 22.83 -5.45
C ASN A 610 -19.15 22.43 -6.70
N SER A 611 -18.99 21.13 -6.98
CA SER A 611 -18.19 20.61 -8.10
C SER A 611 -19.04 19.96 -9.18
N VAL A 612 -18.67 20.12 -10.46
CA VAL A 612 -19.20 19.28 -11.55
C VAL A 612 -18.42 17.97 -11.68
N ALA A 613 -17.15 17.94 -11.28
CA ALA A 613 -16.35 16.72 -11.25
C ALA A 613 -15.36 16.74 -10.08
N VAL A 614 -15.07 15.55 -9.54
CA VAL A 614 -14.07 15.34 -8.48
C VAL A 614 -13.12 14.24 -8.93
N ILE A 615 -11.83 14.53 -8.89
CA ILE A 615 -10.74 13.59 -9.14
C ILE A 615 -9.92 13.47 -7.85
N ASN A 616 -9.66 12.24 -7.41
CA ASN A 616 -8.70 11.95 -6.35
C ASN A 616 -7.46 11.32 -6.99
N GLY A 617 -6.34 12.05 -6.95
CA GLY A 617 -5.06 11.54 -7.43
C GLY A 617 -4.24 10.81 -6.37
N MET A 618 -4.63 10.90 -5.09
CA MET A 618 -3.82 10.52 -3.92
C MET A 618 -2.44 11.18 -4.01
N LEU A 619 -1.36 10.41 -4.18
CA LEU A 619 0.01 10.91 -4.34
C LEU A 619 0.68 10.28 -5.58
N PRO A 620 0.38 10.80 -6.79
CA PRO A 620 0.87 10.24 -8.06
C PRO A 620 2.30 10.68 -8.42
N CYS A 621 2.93 11.49 -7.57
CA CYS A 621 4.29 12.00 -7.64
C CYS A 621 4.71 12.60 -9.01
N GLU A 622 5.98 12.45 -9.42
CA GLU A 622 6.66 13.29 -10.42
C GLU A 622 5.88 13.48 -11.73
N LEU A 623 5.26 12.42 -12.26
CA LEU A 623 4.55 12.46 -13.55
C LEU A 623 3.02 12.51 -13.40
N GLY A 624 2.54 12.68 -12.17
CA GLY A 624 1.13 12.77 -11.82
C GLY A 624 0.42 13.97 -12.45
N GLY A 625 1.09 15.12 -12.54
CA GLY A 625 0.52 16.32 -13.18
C GLY A 625 0.30 16.14 -14.68
N GLN A 626 1.19 15.42 -15.38
CA GLN A 626 0.96 15.01 -16.76
C GLN A 626 -0.23 14.04 -16.86
N ALA A 627 -0.23 12.96 -16.06
CA ALA A 627 -1.29 11.94 -16.11
C ALA A 627 -2.68 12.54 -15.83
N LEU A 628 -2.78 13.45 -14.87
CA LEU A 628 -4.01 14.18 -14.57
C LEU A 628 -4.51 14.98 -15.78
N VAL A 629 -3.63 15.72 -16.46
CA VAL A 629 -4.04 16.56 -17.60
C VAL A 629 -4.43 15.71 -18.82
N GLU A 630 -3.74 14.59 -19.05
CA GLU A 630 -4.13 13.60 -20.06
C GLU A 630 -5.52 12.99 -19.77
N ILE A 631 -5.85 12.76 -18.49
CA ILE A 631 -7.20 12.36 -18.05
C ILE A 631 -8.19 13.51 -18.29
N LEU A 632 -7.90 14.72 -17.80
CA LEU A 632 -8.80 15.88 -17.93
C LEU A 632 -9.21 16.17 -19.37
N TYR A 633 -8.31 15.99 -20.35
CA TYR A 633 -8.62 16.16 -21.78
C TYR A 633 -9.03 14.86 -22.51
N GLY A 634 -9.13 13.73 -21.81
CA GLY A 634 -9.56 12.45 -22.36
C GLY A 634 -8.61 11.84 -23.40
N ASP A 635 -7.32 12.16 -23.30
CA ASP A 635 -6.24 11.42 -23.97
C ASP A 635 -6.01 10.08 -23.26
N VAL A 636 -6.26 10.04 -21.95
CA VAL A 636 -6.33 8.82 -21.13
C VAL A 636 -7.77 8.66 -20.61
N ASN A 637 -8.29 7.43 -20.68
CA ASN A 637 -9.54 7.07 -20.03
C ASN A 637 -9.24 6.60 -18.59
N PRO A 638 -9.73 7.28 -17.53
CA PRO A 638 -9.41 6.92 -16.16
C PRO A 638 -9.89 5.50 -15.82
N SER A 639 -9.06 4.78 -15.07
CA SER A 639 -9.31 3.39 -14.66
C SER A 639 -8.92 3.08 -13.22
N GLY A 640 -8.44 4.07 -12.47
CA GLY A 640 -8.18 3.93 -11.04
C GLY A 640 -9.48 3.66 -10.28
N LYS A 641 -9.39 2.82 -9.24
CA LYS A 641 -10.48 2.53 -8.30
C LYS A 641 -9.99 2.79 -6.89
N LEU A 642 -10.82 3.29 -5.97
CA LEU A 642 -10.38 3.57 -4.60
C LEU A 642 -9.90 2.29 -3.88
N PRO A 643 -8.66 2.26 -3.36
CA PRO A 643 -8.15 1.15 -2.54
C PRO A 643 -8.56 1.28 -1.05
N ILE A 644 -9.29 2.35 -0.71
CA ILE A 644 -9.67 2.73 0.64
C ILE A 644 -11.06 3.39 0.62
N THR A 645 -11.90 3.10 1.61
CA THR A 645 -13.21 3.75 1.74
C THR A 645 -13.04 5.21 2.11
N TYR A 646 -13.75 6.09 1.40
CA TYR A 646 -13.71 7.54 1.61
C TYR A 646 -14.81 7.95 2.61
N PRO A 647 -14.46 8.39 3.83
CA PRO A 647 -15.45 8.75 4.84
C PRO A 647 -16.22 10.01 4.44
N LYS A 648 -17.51 10.06 4.77
CA LYS A 648 -18.35 11.24 4.57
C LYS A 648 -18.28 12.20 5.75
N ASP A 649 -18.43 11.63 6.95
CA ASP A 649 -18.50 12.33 8.22
C ASP A 649 -17.43 11.81 9.20
N PRO A 650 -17.07 12.56 10.26
CA PRO A 650 -16.08 12.11 11.26
C PRO A 650 -16.40 10.76 11.90
N ALA A 651 -17.68 10.41 12.03
CA ALA A 651 -18.13 9.12 12.55
C ALA A 651 -17.80 7.91 11.64
N ASN A 652 -17.42 8.14 10.36
CA ASN A 652 -17.11 7.07 9.41
C ASN A 652 -15.61 6.73 9.33
N ILE A 653 -14.74 7.53 9.97
CA ILE A 653 -13.27 7.48 9.79
C ILE A 653 -12.65 6.11 10.12
N ALA A 654 -13.24 5.34 11.04
CA ALA A 654 -12.77 4.01 11.42
C ALA A 654 -13.55 2.85 10.75
N ILE A 655 -14.40 3.14 9.75
CA ILE A 655 -15.26 2.15 9.10
C ILE A 655 -14.65 1.79 7.72
N PRO A 656 -14.03 0.61 7.54
CA PRO A 656 -13.63 0.09 6.23
C PRO A 656 -14.80 -0.63 5.54
N TYR A 657 -14.73 -0.83 4.22
CA TYR A 657 -15.79 -1.52 3.46
C TYR A 657 -16.07 -2.94 3.98
N ASN A 658 -15.06 -3.59 4.54
CA ASN A 658 -15.10 -4.96 5.09
C ASN A 658 -15.46 -4.99 6.59
N HIS A 659 -16.14 -3.97 7.11
CA HIS A 659 -16.57 -3.90 8.50
C HIS A 659 -17.46 -5.10 8.90
N LEU A 660 -17.59 -5.32 10.21
CA LEU A 660 -18.46 -6.36 10.77
C LEU A 660 -19.94 -5.99 10.56
N ILE A 661 -20.82 -6.98 10.40
CA ILE A 661 -22.27 -6.79 10.18
C ILE A 661 -23.02 -6.07 11.34
N THR A 662 -22.34 -5.91 12.47
CA THR A 662 -22.79 -5.19 13.67
C THR A 662 -22.47 -3.70 13.66
N THR A 663 -21.53 -3.25 12.81
CA THR A 663 -21.27 -1.82 12.60
C THR A 663 -22.44 -1.22 11.81
N ARG A 664 -23.20 -0.34 12.46
CA ARG A 664 -24.42 0.29 11.91
C ARG A 664 -24.52 1.72 12.38
N CYS A 665 -25.17 2.56 11.59
CA CYS A 665 -25.57 3.90 11.99
C CYS A 665 -27.03 3.86 12.50
N ALA A 666 -27.54 4.99 13.03
CA ALA A 666 -28.69 5.00 13.96
C ALA A 666 -29.94 4.23 13.48
N SER A 667 -30.32 4.36 12.20
CA SER A 667 -31.43 3.62 11.58
C SER A 667 -30.99 2.68 10.43
N ASP A 668 -29.83 2.93 9.82
CA ASP A 668 -29.45 2.41 8.51
C ASP A 668 -27.93 2.10 8.40
N SER A 669 -27.49 1.68 7.22
CA SER A 669 -26.07 1.59 6.86
C SER A 669 -25.36 2.95 7.00
N CYS A 670 -24.13 2.95 7.48
CA CYS A 670 -23.31 4.17 7.51
C CYS A 670 -22.93 4.58 6.09
N VAL A 671 -23.43 5.75 5.65
CA VAL A 671 -23.21 6.27 4.30
C VAL A 671 -21.78 6.79 4.16
N MET A 672 -21.02 6.22 3.22
CA MET A 672 -19.69 6.70 2.85
C MET A 672 -19.79 7.77 1.77
N GLN A 673 -18.72 8.56 1.58
CA GLN A 673 -18.69 9.53 0.48
C GLN A 673 -18.43 8.81 -0.85
N TRP A 674 -17.53 7.82 -0.82
CA TRP A 674 -17.32 6.82 -1.87
C TRP A 674 -16.80 5.52 -1.23
N ASP A 675 -17.32 4.37 -1.66
CA ASP A 675 -16.90 3.07 -1.16
C ASP A 675 -15.55 2.62 -1.73
N PHE A 676 -14.89 1.66 -1.06
CA PHE A 676 -13.81 0.88 -1.64
C PHE A 676 -14.18 0.36 -3.03
N GLY A 677 -13.29 0.50 -4.00
CA GLY A 677 -13.47 0.11 -5.39
C GLY A 677 -14.26 1.11 -6.24
N ALA A 678 -14.73 2.24 -5.70
CA ALA A 678 -15.35 3.29 -6.49
C ALA A 678 -14.35 3.93 -7.48
N GLY A 679 -14.79 4.18 -8.71
CA GLY A 679 -13.98 4.83 -9.73
C GLY A 679 -14.65 4.78 -11.09
N LEU A 680 -14.96 5.96 -11.64
CA LEU A 680 -15.64 6.17 -12.91
C LEU A 680 -14.68 6.08 -14.09
N SER A 681 -15.24 5.88 -15.28
CA SER A 681 -14.55 5.85 -16.56
C SER A 681 -15.28 6.78 -17.54
N TYR A 682 -14.61 7.19 -18.63
CA TYR A 682 -15.28 7.82 -19.77
C TYR A 682 -15.98 6.82 -20.69
N THR A 683 -15.89 5.51 -20.41
CA THR A 683 -16.75 4.50 -21.02
C THR A 683 -17.67 3.84 -19.99
N GLN A 684 -18.63 3.04 -20.47
CA GLN A 684 -19.64 2.38 -19.66
C GLN A 684 -19.50 0.85 -19.75
N TRP A 685 -19.78 0.17 -18.63
CA TRP A 685 -19.54 -1.26 -18.46
C TRP A 685 -20.84 -2.01 -18.15
N ASN A 686 -21.24 -2.90 -19.06
CA ASN A 686 -22.31 -3.85 -18.81
C ASN A 686 -21.74 -5.19 -18.34
N TYR A 687 -22.43 -5.83 -17.41
CA TYR A 687 -22.04 -7.10 -16.82
C TYR A 687 -23.21 -8.09 -16.96
N SER A 688 -22.95 -9.32 -17.37
CA SER A 688 -23.97 -10.38 -17.37
C SER A 688 -24.39 -10.75 -15.95
N ALA A 689 -25.43 -11.57 -15.82
CA ALA A 689 -25.62 -12.30 -14.58
C ALA A 689 -24.39 -13.18 -14.30
N VAL A 690 -23.98 -13.28 -13.04
CA VAL A 690 -22.88 -14.16 -12.63
C VAL A 690 -23.38 -15.61 -12.61
N THR A 691 -22.56 -16.52 -13.13
CA THR A 691 -22.84 -17.96 -13.19
C THR A 691 -21.82 -18.72 -12.33
N LEU A 692 -22.22 -19.87 -11.79
CA LEU A 692 -21.35 -20.77 -11.04
C LEU A 692 -21.32 -22.15 -11.70
N ASP A 693 -20.15 -22.80 -11.77
CA ASP A 693 -20.02 -24.19 -12.24
C ASP A 693 -20.79 -25.18 -11.35
N ARG A 694 -20.84 -24.88 -10.04
CA ARG A 694 -21.55 -25.65 -9.02
C ARG A 694 -22.11 -24.75 -7.92
N THR A 695 -23.14 -25.24 -7.25
CA THR A 695 -23.76 -24.56 -6.10
C THR A 695 -23.61 -25.36 -4.79
N ILE A 696 -22.94 -26.52 -4.82
CA ILE A 696 -22.63 -27.35 -3.65
C ILE A 696 -21.16 -27.75 -3.70
N VAL A 697 -20.47 -27.60 -2.58
CA VAL A 697 -19.08 -28.00 -2.31
C VAL A 697 -19.12 -29.11 -1.27
N SER A 698 -18.52 -30.28 -1.54
CA SER A 698 -18.62 -31.46 -0.66
C SER A 698 -17.28 -32.14 -0.38
N GLY A 699 -16.26 -31.97 -1.22
CA GLY A 699 -14.87 -32.24 -0.89
C GLY A 699 -14.18 -31.00 -0.31
N ALA A 700 -13.12 -31.19 0.48
CA ALA A 700 -12.28 -30.07 0.95
C ALA A 700 -11.54 -29.41 -0.23
N ASP A 701 -11.08 -30.22 -1.18
CA ASP A 701 -10.38 -29.79 -2.40
C ASP A 701 -11.32 -29.32 -3.53
N ASP A 702 -12.65 -29.31 -3.31
CA ASP A 702 -13.60 -28.80 -4.30
C ASP A 702 -13.44 -27.28 -4.48
N THR A 703 -13.47 -26.82 -5.73
CA THR A 703 -13.47 -25.39 -6.09
C THR A 703 -14.82 -24.94 -6.59
N VAL A 704 -15.14 -23.65 -6.45
CA VAL A 704 -16.28 -23.00 -7.13
C VAL A 704 -15.76 -21.99 -8.13
N THR A 705 -16.18 -22.12 -9.39
CA THR A 705 -15.79 -21.21 -10.47
C THR A 705 -16.96 -20.28 -10.79
N ALA A 706 -16.76 -18.99 -10.55
CA ALA A 706 -17.70 -17.93 -10.89
C ALA A 706 -17.29 -17.25 -12.20
N THR A 707 -18.23 -17.11 -13.14
CA THR A 707 -17.98 -16.48 -14.45
C THR A 707 -19.00 -15.37 -14.73
N VAL A 708 -18.51 -14.24 -15.25
CA VAL A 708 -19.30 -13.09 -15.67
C VAL A 708 -18.77 -12.53 -17.00
N THR A 709 -19.65 -12.25 -17.95
CA THR A 709 -19.29 -11.55 -19.19
C THR A 709 -19.30 -10.06 -18.92
N VAL A 710 -18.19 -9.38 -19.19
CA VAL A 710 -18.06 -7.92 -19.11
C VAL A 710 -17.99 -7.36 -20.52
N THR A 711 -18.80 -6.33 -20.81
CA THR A 711 -18.87 -5.66 -22.11
C THR A 711 -18.64 -4.17 -21.96
N ASN A 712 -17.73 -3.62 -22.77
CA ASN A 712 -17.61 -2.18 -22.94
C ASN A 712 -18.74 -1.70 -23.86
N VAL A 713 -19.73 -0.99 -23.29
CA VAL A 713 -20.92 -0.50 -24.03
C VAL A 713 -20.87 0.98 -24.36
N GLY A 714 -19.77 1.68 -24.04
CA GLY A 714 -19.55 3.06 -24.46
C GLY A 714 -18.86 3.18 -25.83
N ASP A 715 -18.33 4.37 -26.13
CA ASP A 715 -17.79 4.75 -27.43
C ASP A 715 -16.24 4.71 -27.52
N ARG A 716 -15.57 4.36 -26.43
CA ARG A 716 -14.11 4.42 -26.27
C ARG A 716 -13.55 3.17 -25.58
N THR A 717 -12.32 2.81 -25.92
CA THR A 717 -11.53 1.81 -25.19
C THR A 717 -11.34 2.25 -23.73
N GLY A 718 -11.34 1.29 -22.82
CA GLY A 718 -11.12 1.54 -21.39
C GLY A 718 -10.57 0.32 -20.68
N LYS A 719 -10.07 0.53 -19.46
CA LYS A 719 -9.66 -0.52 -18.53
C LYS A 719 -10.67 -0.60 -17.38
N GLU A 720 -11.10 -1.80 -17.02
CA GLU A 720 -12.05 -2.06 -15.92
C GLU A 720 -11.47 -3.07 -14.94
N THR A 721 -11.65 -2.81 -13.64
CA THR A 721 -11.27 -3.75 -12.59
C THR A 721 -12.48 -4.55 -12.16
N VAL A 722 -12.57 -5.78 -12.65
CA VAL A 722 -13.61 -6.74 -12.27
C VAL A 722 -13.26 -7.30 -10.89
N MET A 723 -14.14 -7.08 -9.91
CA MET A 723 -13.92 -7.51 -8.52
C MET A 723 -14.96 -8.56 -8.10
N LEU A 724 -14.49 -9.65 -7.49
CA LEU A 724 -15.33 -10.64 -6.83
C LEU A 724 -15.18 -10.56 -5.31
N PHE A 725 -16.29 -10.29 -4.66
CA PHE A 725 -16.45 -10.32 -3.21
C PHE A 725 -17.14 -11.61 -2.76
N LEU A 726 -16.80 -12.06 -1.55
CA LEU A 726 -17.42 -13.19 -0.88
C LEU A 726 -18.14 -12.71 0.39
N ILE A 727 -19.39 -13.14 0.55
CA ILE A 727 -20.24 -12.88 1.70
C ILE A 727 -20.52 -14.22 2.39
N GLN A 728 -20.25 -14.29 3.69
CA GLN A 728 -20.61 -15.43 4.56
C GLN A 728 -21.68 -14.95 5.55
N PRO A 729 -22.98 -15.18 5.30
CA PRO A 729 -24.06 -14.55 6.08
C PRO A 729 -24.13 -15.03 7.53
N ILE A 730 -23.70 -16.27 7.78
CA ILE A 730 -23.63 -16.90 9.10
C ILE A 730 -22.25 -17.53 9.26
N ARG A 731 -21.54 -17.13 10.31
CA ARG A 731 -20.26 -17.68 10.79
C ARG A 731 -20.39 -17.96 12.29
N LYS A 732 -19.89 -19.09 12.78
CA LYS A 732 -20.00 -19.52 14.17
C LYS A 732 -18.81 -19.08 15.02
N ILE A 733 -17.59 -19.07 14.45
CA ILE A 733 -16.37 -18.70 15.19
C ILE A 733 -16.25 -17.20 15.49
N SER A 734 -16.82 -16.33 14.65
CA SER A 734 -16.77 -14.87 14.83
C SER A 734 -17.99 -14.20 14.18
N VAL A 735 -18.25 -12.94 14.54
CA VAL A 735 -19.12 -12.06 13.73
C VAL A 735 -18.55 -11.98 12.30
N PRO A 736 -19.38 -12.12 11.25
CA PRO A 736 -18.93 -11.99 9.87
C PRO A 736 -18.78 -10.52 9.43
N ASN A 737 -17.99 -10.34 8.37
CA ASN A 737 -17.83 -9.10 7.62
C ASN A 737 -19.01 -8.94 6.65
N VAL A 738 -19.38 -7.71 6.29
CA VAL A 738 -20.46 -7.45 5.32
C VAL A 738 -20.15 -8.03 3.93
N LYS A 739 -18.92 -7.83 3.44
CA LYS A 739 -18.34 -8.46 2.25
C LYS A 739 -16.81 -8.44 2.35
N MET A 740 -16.12 -9.30 1.61
CA MET A 740 -14.65 -9.33 1.52
C MET A 740 -14.21 -9.57 0.07
N LEU A 741 -13.30 -8.75 -0.45
CA LEU A 741 -12.66 -9.00 -1.74
C LEU A 741 -11.88 -10.32 -1.69
N LYS A 742 -12.05 -11.17 -2.70
CA LYS A 742 -11.31 -12.45 -2.81
C LYS A 742 -10.54 -12.55 -4.10
N LYS A 743 -11.09 -12.09 -5.22
CA LYS A 743 -10.39 -12.06 -6.51
C LYS A 743 -10.68 -10.73 -7.21
N PHE A 744 -9.74 -10.29 -8.03
CA PHE A 744 -9.94 -9.21 -8.98
C PHE A 744 -9.11 -9.47 -10.24
N GLU A 745 -9.53 -8.89 -11.35
CA GLU A 745 -8.79 -8.89 -12.62
C GLU A 745 -9.02 -7.53 -13.30
N LYS A 746 -7.95 -6.94 -13.84
CA LYS A 746 -8.05 -5.69 -14.61
C LYS A 746 -7.96 -6.03 -16.09
N ILE A 747 -9.02 -5.74 -16.83
CA ILE A 747 -9.16 -6.05 -18.26
C ILE A 747 -9.18 -4.75 -19.07
N GLU A 748 -8.70 -4.80 -20.31
CA GLU A 748 -8.83 -3.72 -21.29
C GLU A 748 -9.72 -4.18 -22.43
N LEU A 749 -10.75 -3.39 -22.78
CA LEU A 749 -11.71 -3.73 -23.83
C LEU A 749 -11.98 -2.52 -24.72
N ASN A 750 -12.00 -2.74 -26.02
CA ASN A 750 -12.42 -1.75 -27.02
C ASN A 750 -13.93 -1.50 -26.97
N ALA A 751 -14.40 -0.40 -27.55
CA ALA A 751 -15.83 -0.10 -27.64
C ALA A 751 -16.60 -1.24 -28.34
N GLY A 752 -17.62 -1.78 -27.67
CA GLY A 752 -18.42 -2.92 -28.13
C GLY A 752 -17.79 -4.31 -27.93
N GLU A 753 -16.59 -4.40 -27.34
CA GLU A 753 -15.92 -5.66 -27.04
C GLU A 753 -16.43 -6.30 -25.74
N SER A 754 -16.43 -7.63 -25.68
CA SER A 754 -16.88 -8.43 -24.54
C SER A 754 -15.85 -9.50 -24.17
N MET A 755 -15.67 -9.75 -22.87
CA MET A 755 -14.80 -10.80 -22.33
C MET A 755 -15.48 -11.54 -21.17
N ASP A 756 -15.35 -12.86 -21.16
CA ASP A 756 -15.74 -13.68 -20.01
C ASP A 756 -14.60 -13.67 -18.97
N VAL A 757 -14.88 -13.11 -17.79
CA VAL A 757 -13.95 -13.08 -16.66
C VAL A 757 -14.34 -14.19 -15.67
N THR A 758 -13.36 -15.00 -15.28
CA THR A 758 -13.58 -16.25 -14.55
C THR A 758 -12.71 -16.35 -13.30
N PHE A 759 -13.33 -16.54 -12.15
CA PHE A 759 -12.68 -16.62 -10.85
C PHE A 759 -12.92 -17.97 -10.19
N THR A 760 -11.85 -18.68 -9.87
CA THR A 760 -11.91 -19.95 -9.11
C THR A 760 -11.65 -19.70 -7.63
N LEU A 761 -12.62 -20.04 -6.80
CA LEU A 761 -12.59 -19.98 -5.34
C LEU A 761 -12.28 -21.37 -4.75
N SER A 762 -11.55 -21.38 -3.64
CA SER A 762 -11.11 -22.58 -2.92
C SER A 762 -11.22 -22.39 -1.39
N GLU A 763 -10.80 -23.40 -0.61
CA GLU A 763 -10.67 -23.28 0.85
C GLU A 763 -9.85 -22.05 1.30
N GLU A 764 -8.85 -21.62 0.53
CA GLU A 764 -8.08 -20.43 0.87
C GLU A 764 -8.92 -19.14 0.89
N ASP A 765 -9.99 -19.11 0.09
CA ASP A 765 -10.86 -17.94 -0.09
C ASP A 765 -12.00 -17.91 0.93
N TRP A 766 -12.66 -19.05 1.21
CA TRP A 766 -13.83 -19.11 2.09
C TRP A 766 -13.53 -19.57 3.52
N GLY A 767 -12.36 -20.18 3.77
CA GLY A 767 -11.93 -20.58 5.10
C GLY A 767 -11.27 -19.44 5.88
N VAL A 768 -11.39 -19.48 7.22
CA VAL A 768 -10.79 -18.51 8.15
C VAL A 768 -9.84 -19.20 9.12
N TYR A 769 -8.81 -18.52 9.60
CA TYR A 769 -7.92 -19.04 10.64
C TYR A 769 -8.57 -18.96 12.02
N LYS A 770 -8.38 -20.01 12.83
CA LYS A 770 -8.73 -19.99 14.26
C LYS A 770 -7.88 -18.96 15.02
N PRO A 771 -8.41 -18.35 16.10
CA PRO A 771 -7.65 -17.44 16.96
C PRO A 771 -6.67 -18.21 17.86
N GLN A 772 -5.56 -18.67 17.29
CA GLN A 772 -4.50 -19.37 17.99
C GLN A 772 -3.16 -19.09 17.34
N ILE A 773 -2.15 -18.81 18.18
CA ILE A 773 -0.77 -18.54 17.79
C ILE A 773 0.15 -19.54 18.51
N GLY A 774 1.27 -19.92 17.88
CA GLY A 774 2.27 -20.87 18.38
C GLY A 774 1.88 -22.33 18.24
N LYS A 775 0.98 -22.65 17.30
CA LYS A 775 0.41 -24.01 17.08
C LYS A 775 0.28 -24.38 15.60
N GLY A 776 0.88 -23.61 14.70
CA GLY A 776 0.59 -23.57 13.27
C GLY A 776 -0.65 -22.71 12.96
N LEU A 777 -0.79 -22.30 11.69
CA LEU A 777 -2.01 -21.68 11.19
C LEU A 777 -3.08 -22.76 10.92
N HIS A 778 -4.16 -22.78 11.70
CA HIS A 778 -5.28 -23.73 11.51
C HIS A 778 -6.46 -23.03 10.84
N ARG A 779 -6.62 -23.29 9.55
CA ARG A 779 -7.81 -22.87 8.79
C ARG A 779 -9.02 -23.73 9.17
N ILE A 780 -10.20 -23.14 9.13
CA ILE A 780 -11.48 -23.84 9.21
C ILE A 780 -12.44 -23.36 8.14
N VAL A 781 -13.31 -24.27 7.73
CA VAL A 781 -14.46 -24.04 6.86
C VAL A 781 -15.71 -24.46 7.63
N GLU A 782 -16.80 -23.70 7.48
CA GLU A 782 -18.08 -24.00 8.14
C GLU A 782 -19.16 -24.34 7.11
N ASP A 783 -19.96 -25.37 7.38
CA ASP A 783 -21.05 -25.81 6.51
C ASP A 783 -22.22 -24.81 6.49
N THR A 784 -22.09 -23.80 5.64
CA THR A 784 -23.03 -22.68 5.51
C THR A 784 -23.22 -22.28 4.05
N ASN A 785 -24.15 -21.37 3.81
CA ASN A 785 -24.30 -20.74 2.49
C ASN A 785 -23.27 -19.61 2.37
N TYR A 786 -22.76 -19.42 1.16
CA TYR A 786 -21.89 -18.32 0.78
C TYR A 786 -22.46 -17.66 -0.47
N VAL A 787 -22.27 -16.35 -0.60
CA VAL A 787 -22.71 -15.58 -1.78
C VAL A 787 -21.49 -14.92 -2.41
N VAL A 788 -21.29 -15.13 -3.70
CA VAL A 788 -20.38 -14.32 -4.52
C VAL A 788 -21.12 -13.08 -4.99
N ALA A 789 -20.42 -11.95 -4.99
CA ALA A 789 -20.92 -10.67 -5.49
C ALA A 789 -19.88 -10.08 -6.46
N ILE A 790 -20.30 -9.67 -7.66
CA ILE A 790 -19.44 -8.99 -8.63
C ILE A 790 -19.66 -7.48 -8.53
N LYS A 791 -18.57 -6.69 -8.55
CA LYS A 791 -18.49 -5.24 -8.27
C LYS A 791 -18.59 -4.84 -6.79
N PRO A 792 -17.96 -3.71 -6.38
CA PRO A 792 -18.03 -3.21 -5.00
C PRO A 792 -19.42 -2.71 -4.60
N ASP A 793 -20.17 -2.08 -5.51
CA ASP A 793 -21.51 -1.50 -5.30
C ASP A 793 -22.65 -2.54 -5.30
N THR A 794 -22.34 -3.82 -5.52
CA THR A 794 -23.33 -4.89 -5.55
C THR A 794 -23.79 -5.28 -4.15
N GLU A 795 -25.04 -4.93 -3.86
CA GLU A 795 -25.76 -5.39 -2.68
C GLU A 795 -26.52 -6.71 -2.94
N CYS A 796 -26.31 -7.68 -2.05
CA CYS A 796 -26.93 -9.01 -2.11
C CYS A 796 -27.83 -9.24 -0.89
N ASN A 797 -29.10 -9.59 -1.10
CA ASN A 797 -30.00 -9.95 0.00
C ASN A 797 -29.64 -11.35 0.55
N VAL A 798 -28.91 -11.38 1.66
CA VAL A 798 -28.43 -12.63 2.29
C VAL A 798 -29.14 -13.01 3.59
N TYR A 799 -30.15 -12.23 4.01
CA TYR A 799 -30.80 -12.36 5.34
C TYR A 799 -32.28 -12.77 5.27
N GLY A 800 -32.66 -13.53 4.25
CA GLY A 800 -33.95 -14.24 4.20
C GLY A 800 -34.95 -13.76 3.13
N GLY A 801 -34.60 -12.75 2.33
CA GLY A 801 -35.32 -12.47 1.08
C GLY A 801 -34.68 -13.16 -0.13
N PRO A 802 -35.30 -13.07 -1.31
CA PRO A 802 -34.71 -13.58 -2.55
C PRO A 802 -33.48 -12.78 -2.98
N LEU A 803 -32.48 -13.48 -3.51
CA LEU A 803 -31.33 -12.89 -4.21
C LEU A 803 -31.80 -12.37 -5.58
N ILE A 804 -32.26 -11.13 -5.63
CA ILE A 804 -32.81 -10.49 -6.84
C ILE A 804 -31.71 -9.94 -7.76
N ASN A 805 -30.55 -9.56 -7.21
CA ASN A 805 -29.48 -8.93 -7.96
C ASN A 805 -28.73 -9.96 -8.84
N PRO A 806 -28.67 -9.81 -10.18
CA PRO A 806 -28.04 -10.78 -11.08
C PRO A 806 -26.51 -10.87 -10.93
N LEU A 807 -25.87 -9.90 -10.26
CA LEU A 807 -24.44 -9.94 -9.92
C LEU A 807 -24.15 -10.72 -8.62
N CYS A 808 -25.17 -11.32 -8.01
CA CYS A 808 -25.06 -12.19 -6.84
C CYS A 808 -25.38 -13.65 -7.21
N ALA A 809 -24.58 -14.61 -6.76
CA ALA A 809 -24.92 -16.03 -6.81
C ALA A 809 -24.55 -16.76 -5.51
N GLN A 810 -25.38 -17.72 -5.11
CA GLN A 810 -25.20 -18.48 -3.87
C GLN A 810 -24.66 -19.89 -4.16
N PHE A 811 -23.68 -20.32 -3.38
CA PHE A 811 -23.31 -21.72 -3.22
C PHE A 811 -23.37 -22.13 -1.74
N ARG A 812 -23.30 -23.43 -1.47
CA ARG A 812 -23.29 -23.99 -0.13
C ARG A 812 -22.09 -24.90 0.07
N ILE A 813 -21.43 -24.76 1.20
CA ILE A 813 -20.44 -25.74 1.67
C ILE A 813 -21.14 -26.78 2.54
N ASN A 814 -20.87 -28.06 2.27
CA ASN A 814 -21.43 -29.20 2.97
C ASN A 814 -20.42 -30.35 3.05
N LEU A 815 -19.35 -30.15 3.82
CA LEU A 815 -18.27 -31.11 4.05
C LEU A 815 -18.68 -32.22 5.04
N SER A 816 -19.59 -31.94 5.98
CA SER A 816 -20.08 -32.95 6.93
C SER A 816 -21.14 -33.88 6.36
N GLY A 817 -21.63 -33.62 5.14
CA GLY A 817 -22.73 -34.35 4.52
C GLY A 817 -24.07 -34.17 5.25
N THR A 818 -24.20 -33.19 6.16
CA THR A 818 -25.46 -32.93 6.84
C THR A 818 -26.50 -32.36 5.84
N PRO A 819 -27.77 -32.80 5.90
CA PRO A 819 -28.83 -32.14 5.15
C PRO A 819 -28.89 -30.66 5.52
N ALA A 820 -29.16 -29.80 4.54
CA ALA A 820 -29.36 -28.38 4.81
C ALA A 820 -30.47 -28.22 5.86
N VAL A 821 -30.14 -27.61 7.00
CA VAL A 821 -31.16 -27.18 7.95
C VAL A 821 -32.03 -26.19 7.20
N SER A 822 -33.28 -26.56 6.97
CA SER A 822 -34.25 -25.64 6.40
C SER A 822 -34.31 -24.41 7.31
N GLY A 823 -33.90 -23.25 6.78
CA GLY A 823 -34.22 -21.97 7.40
C GLY A 823 -35.71 -21.90 7.69
N PRO A 824 -36.16 -21.13 8.69
CA PRO A 824 -37.54 -21.16 9.14
C PRO A 824 -38.48 -20.98 7.95
N GLN A 825 -39.24 -22.05 7.63
CA GLN A 825 -40.36 -21.92 6.70
C GLN A 825 -41.21 -20.77 7.22
N SER A 826 -41.60 -19.86 6.32
CA SER A 826 -42.38 -18.67 6.64
C SER A 826 -43.49 -19.04 7.63
N ALA A 827 -43.36 -18.56 8.87
CA ALA A 827 -44.47 -18.63 9.81
C ALA A 827 -45.66 -17.99 9.11
N LYS A 828 -46.78 -18.72 9.02
CA LYS A 828 -47.99 -18.25 8.32
C LYS A 828 -48.29 -16.83 8.75
N SER A 829 -48.45 -15.93 7.78
CA SER A 829 -48.93 -14.58 8.04
C SER A 829 -50.14 -14.62 8.97
N PRO A 830 -50.18 -13.80 10.03
CA PRO A 830 -51.43 -13.54 10.73
C PRO A 830 -52.50 -13.13 9.71
N ALA A 831 -53.76 -13.49 9.96
CA ALA A 831 -54.85 -13.16 9.05
C ALA A 831 -54.90 -11.64 8.78
N PRO A 832 -55.21 -11.22 7.54
CA PRO A 832 -55.23 -9.80 7.21
C PRO A 832 -56.23 -9.05 8.09
N ILE A 833 -55.77 -7.97 8.72
CA ILE A 833 -56.65 -6.99 9.34
C ILE A 833 -57.34 -6.24 8.19
N ASP A 834 -58.66 -6.22 8.23
CA ASP A 834 -59.47 -5.49 7.25
C ASP A 834 -59.28 -3.98 7.42
N ILE A 835 -58.85 -3.31 6.36
CA ILE A 835 -58.73 -1.86 6.27
C ILE A 835 -59.39 -1.32 5.00
N THR A 836 -60.58 -1.82 4.64
CA THR A 836 -61.45 -1.11 3.68
C THR A 836 -62.00 0.17 4.31
N GLY A 837 -61.22 1.25 4.27
CA GLY A 837 -61.68 2.54 4.76
C GLY A 837 -60.61 3.61 4.91
N LEU A 838 -60.14 4.18 3.79
CA LEU A 838 -59.93 5.63 3.56
C LEU A 838 -59.18 5.84 2.23
N ASN A 839 -59.82 6.49 1.26
CA ASN A 839 -59.21 6.83 -0.03
C ASN A 839 -58.28 8.05 0.10
N GLY A 840 -57.01 7.91 -0.30
CA GLY A 840 -56.12 9.03 -0.60
C GLY A 840 -56.09 9.33 -2.12
N PRO A 841 -55.99 10.60 -2.55
CA PRO A 841 -55.88 10.95 -3.96
C PRO A 841 -54.45 10.76 -4.52
N ALA A 842 -54.37 10.74 -5.87
CA ALA A 842 -53.16 10.51 -6.66
C ALA A 842 -52.18 11.73 -6.63
N PRO A 843 -50.93 11.58 -7.12
CA PRO A 843 -49.81 12.43 -6.70
C PRO A 843 -49.76 13.80 -7.41
N LEU A 844 -49.23 14.80 -6.71
CA LEU A 844 -48.87 16.10 -7.27
C LEU A 844 -47.35 16.27 -7.36
N VAL A 845 -46.91 16.69 -8.53
CA VAL A 845 -45.55 17.15 -8.83
C VAL A 845 -45.32 18.49 -8.11
N PHE A 846 -44.16 18.65 -7.47
CA PHE A 846 -43.73 19.94 -6.92
C PHE A 846 -42.46 20.45 -7.61
N THR A 847 -42.60 21.59 -8.26
CA THR A 847 -41.52 22.40 -8.85
C THR A 847 -41.01 23.42 -7.84
N ASN A 848 -39.71 23.73 -7.89
CA ASN A 848 -39.09 24.74 -7.02
C ASN A 848 -39.70 26.14 -7.17
N GLY A 849 -39.88 26.84 -6.05
CA GLY A 849 -40.26 28.25 -5.94
C GLY A 849 -39.80 28.82 -4.59
N PRO A 850 -39.38 30.10 -4.51
CA PRO A 850 -38.59 30.61 -3.38
C PRO A 850 -39.43 31.02 -2.15
N VAL A 851 -38.83 30.94 -0.98
CA VAL A 851 -39.40 31.36 0.32
C VAL A 851 -38.95 32.78 0.66
N PRO A 852 -39.86 33.73 0.99
CA PRO A 852 -39.52 35.07 1.46
C PRO A 852 -39.39 35.16 3.01
N SER A 853 -38.90 36.31 3.47
CA SER A 853 -38.39 36.62 4.81
C SER A 853 -39.43 36.98 5.90
N HIS A 854 -38.91 37.22 7.12
CA HIS A 854 -39.54 37.69 8.37
C HIS A 854 -40.19 36.58 9.22
N GLY A 855 -40.18 36.65 10.56
CA GLY A 855 -39.61 37.66 11.47
C GLY A 855 -39.85 37.25 12.94
N GLU A 856 -39.28 38.02 13.87
CA GLU A 856 -39.41 37.83 15.33
C GLU A 856 -40.89 37.91 15.79
N ASP A 857 -41.29 37.16 16.83
CA ASP A 857 -41.54 37.71 18.17
C ASP A 857 -41.81 36.60 19.22
N SER A 858 -42.19 36.99 20.44
CA SER A 858 -41.91 36.32 21.70
C SER A 858 -43.16 35.96 22.54
N SER A 859 -42.93 35.29 23.68
CA SER A 859 -43.85 35.11 24.83
C SER A 859 -45.02 34.10 24.65
N SER A 860 -45.64 33.49 25.67
CA SER A 860 -45.25 33.11 27.06
C SER A 860 -46.42 32.38 27.75
N ILE A 861 -46.16 31.46 28.72
CA ILE A 861 -47.09 31.03 29.81
C ILE A 861 -48.33 30.21 29.30
N THR A 862 -48.86 29.12 29.91
CA THR A 862 -49.02 28.68 31.31
C THR A 862 -48.65 27.21 31.59
N GLU A 863 -48.33 26.92 32.86
CA GLU A 863 -48.29 25.58 33.46
C GLU A 863 -49.68 24.90 33.55
N GLU A 864 -49.71 23.56 33.63
CA GLU A 864 -50.44 22.88 34.70
C GLU A 864 -49.64 21.65 35.16
N ARG A 865 -49.89 21.17 36.40
CA ARG A 865 -48.86 20.64 37.30
C ARG A 865 -49.38 19.39 38.05
N ILE A 866 -48.48 18.74 38.81
CA ILE A 866 -48.73 17.76 39.91
C ILE A 866 -48.97 16.31 39.44
N ASP A 867 -48.41 15.25 40.05
CA ASP A 867 -47.25 15.04 40.94
C ASP A 867 -47.11 13.52 41.17
N THR A 868 -45.90 12.99 41.40
CA THR A 868 -45.54 12.09 42.52
C THR A 868 -44.16 11.43 42.34
N SER A 869 -43.23 11.78 43.24
CA SER A 869 -42.23 10.93 43.95
C SER A 869 -41.69 9.64 43.31
N SER A 870 -40.38 9.30 43.40
CA SER A 870 -39.29 9.87 44.22
C SER A 870 -37.91 9.24 43.95
N VAL A 871 -36.83 10.06 43.92
CA VAL A 871 -35.54 9.91 44.69
C VAL A 871 -34.70 8.61 44.45
N THR A 872 -33.37 8.59 44.19
CA THR A 872 -32.23 9.52 44.39
C THR A 872 -31.08 9.20 43.41
N THR A 873 -30.25 10.20 43.03
CA THR A 873 -28.82 10.33 43.42
C THR A 873 -28.22 11.64 42.87
N GLU A 874 -27.24 12.21 43.59
CA GLU A 874 -26.77 13.60 43.42
C GLU A 874 -25.52 13.73 42.52
N ALA A 875 -25.34 14.92 41.95
CA ALA A 875 -24.07 15.44 41.44
C ALA A 875 -23.96 16.95 41.80
N PRO A 876 -22.80 17.47 42.22
CA PRO A 876 -22.64 18.88 42.57
C PRO A 876 -22.04 19.77 41.46
N GLU A 877 -22.28 21.08 41.62
CA GLU A 877 -22.17 22.19 40.66
C GLU A 877 -20.73 22.68 40.32
N PRO A 878 -20.57 23.45 39.23
CA PRO A 878 -19.42 24.35 39.02
C PRO A 878 -19.63 25.71 39.71
N ARG A 879 -18.53 26.43 40.02
CA ARG A 879 -18.58 27.83 40.51
C ARG A 879 -17.90 28.81 39.56
N ASN A 880 -18.58 29.93 39.33
CA ASN A 880 -18.02 31.20 38.85
C ASN A 880 -17.55 32.04 40.05
N GLU A 881 -16.56 32.91 39.86
CA GLU A 881 -16.58 34.35 40.26
C GLU A 881 -15.31 35.10 39.82
N SER A 882 -15.29 36.43 39.98
CA SER A 882 -14.61 37.35 39.04
C SER A 882 -13.87 38.56 39.65
N ALA A 883 -12.80 38.98 38.96
CA ALA A 883 -12.33 40.37 38.76
C ALA A 883 -11.67 41.17 39.92
N ILE A 884 -11.11 42.36 39.55
CA ILE A 884 -10.35 43.39 40.31
C ILE A 884 -8.81 43.18 40.30
N SER A 885 -7.89 44.14 40.09
CA SER A 885 -7.72 45.33 39.20
C SER A 885 -6.45 46.09 39.66
N ASP A 886 -5.66 46.58 38.70
CA ASP A 886 -4.75 47.76 38.72
C ASP A 886 -3.41 47.83 39.52
N ASP A 887 -2.47 48.53 38.85
CA ASP A 887 -1.22 49.21 39.24
C ASP A 887 0.01 48.47 39.83
N VAL A 888 1.17 48.65 39.18
CA VAL A 888 2.33 49.44 39.67
C VAL A 888 3.37 49.70 38.56
N ASP A 889 4.13 50.79 38.73
CA ASP A 889 4.84 51.62 37.74
C ASP A 889 6.23 51.14 37.26
N LEU A 890 6.74 51.80 36.20
CA LEU A 890 8.08 51.67 35.61
C LEU A 890 9.06 52.70 36.18
N ASP A 891 10.30 52.30 36.52
CA ASP A 891 11.55 52.96 36.09
C ASP A 891 12.79 52.45 36.87
N HIS A 892 13.80 51.94 36.14
CA HIS A 892 15.19 52.40 36.21
C HIS A 892 16.13 51.63 35.25
N LEU A 893 16.67 52.37 34.27
CA LEU A 893 17.74 51.97 33.33
C LEU A 893 19.13 52.00 34.01
N PRO A 894 20.15 51.23 33.56
CA PRO A 894 20.88 51.59 32.31
C PRO A 894 21.30 50.44 31.39
N ILE A 895 21.26 50.71 30.08
CA ILE A 895 21.92 49.93 29.01
C ILE A 895 23.40 50.36 28.91
N PRO A 896 24.32 49.50 28.43
CA PRO A 896 24.82 49.77 27.08
C PRO A 896 25.16 48.53 26.21
N ASN A 897 24.76 48.62 24.94
CA ASN A 897 25.44 48.11 23.74
C ASN A 897 25.63 46.58 23.52
N GLY A 898 24.72 46.00 22.74
CA GLY A 898 25.02 45.59 21.34
C GLY A 898 25.67 44.24 21.06
N GLU A 899 24.87 43.29 20.55
CA GLU A 899 25.04 42.66 19.22
C GLU A 899 23.75 41.87 18.85
N VAL A 900 23.68 41.32 17.63
CA VAL A 900 22.44 40.85 16.98
C VAL A 900 22.46 39.33 16.74
N GLU A 901 21.27 38.70 16.81
CA GLU A 901 20.93 37.35 16.33
C GLU A 901 21.65 36.13 16.93
N THR A 902 20.93 35.35 17.74
CA THR A 902 20.30 34.09 17.26
C THR A 902 19.33 33.56 18.33
N LEU A 903 18.16 33.06 17.91
CA LEU A 903 17.20 32.38 18.80
C LEU A 903 17.50 30.88 18.76
N GLU A 904 18.09 30.35 19.83
CA GLU A 904 18.19 28.90 20.03
C GLU A 904 16.78 28.30 20.23
N TYR A 905 16.40 27.37 19.36
CA TYR A 905 15.28 26.47 19.61
C TYR A 905 15.77 25.29 20.46
N ASP A 906 15.04 25.00 21.53
CA ASP A 906 15.32 23.92 22.46
C ASP A 906 15.22 22.54 21.77
N THR A 907 16.24 21.69 21.93
CA THR A 907 16.40 20.43 21.15
C THR A 907 16.23 19.14 21.98
N ASP A 908 15.95 19.24 23.28
CA ASP A 908 16.07 18.09 24.20
C ASP A 908 14.79 17.21 24.30
N TYR A 909 14.14 16.95 23.15
CA TYR A 909 13.12 15.89 23.01
C TYR A 909 13.41 14.87 21.90
N LEU A 910 14.52 15.01 21.15
CA LEU A 910 14.91 14.11 20.04
C LEU A 910 16.42 13.80 20.02
N LYS A 911 16.99 13.42 21.17
CA LYS A 911 18.33 12.81 21.29
C LYS A 911 18.24 11.48 22.03
#